data_AF-A0A9E1WM71-F1
#
_entry.id   AF-A0A9E1WM71-F1
#
_cell.length_a   1.000
_cell.length_b   1.000
_cell.length_c   1.000
_cell.angle_alpha   90.00
_cell.angle_beta   90.00
_cell.angle_gamma   90.00
#
_symmetry.space_group_name_H-M   'P 1'
#
loop_
_entity.id
_entity.type
_entity.pdbx_description
1 polymer ?
#
loop_
_entity_poly.entity_id
_entity_poly.type
_entity_poly.pdbx_seq_one_letter_code
_entity_poly.pdbx_strand_id
1 'polypeptide(L)'
;MAERSFKKEVEKLKLGAGEEFRGEGILAVTKGLLQAGVSYVGGYQGAPISHLMDVLSDAEDIMNELNIHFETSASEATAAAMLAASVNYPLRGAVTWKSTVGTNVASDALANAASGGVKGGALIIVGEDYGEGSSIMQERSHAFAMKSQIWLLDPRPNLTSIVDAVETGFELSEASNTPVMLELRIRACHVYGRFTAKDNKRPEFSIQDAMENPVRDTSRIVLPPASYLHEKEKLEKRWPAAVEFIKSRKLNEHMGAAEGDIGIIVQGGLYNSLNRAMELLDLSNDFGDATLPIYVMNVTYPIVDDEILDFMEGKKAVLLVEEGHPNYIEQQLNTILRQAGCDTVLNGKDMISDIGEYTCDVIKKGLNKFAKEHELLKSQKADAQSQTPVEIPARPVGFCTGCPERPMFTAIQLVEKDIGSFHISADIGCHLFSILPPFNIGNTTMGYGLGWAGASAFNKQAKQRTLSIMGDGGFWHNGLTSGVGNAVFNQTDNVLMIVDNNYSAATGGQDLMSSKAEHEKRSTQHDIATAVKGVGVTWVKEVRTYDLVQMHSILLEAMTTKVRGPKVIVAQGECQLNRQRRVKPIFNADVKAGKRMERDRFYVDSDTCTGDHSCIRMSGCPSLTLKDNPDPLKSDPVAYVDNSCVGCGHCGEVAHASVLCPSFSKVTLVYNENFWDRFKSGLRSSLIGMLQSAAEKKRLSRLKKAGLI
;
A
#
# COMPACT_ATOMS: atom_id res chain seq x y z
N MET A 1 -1.31 -5.36 -19.41
CA MET A 1 -0.49 -5.59 -18.20
C MET A 1 0.10 -4.28 -17.74
N ALA A 2 -0.37 -3.79 -16.59
CA ALA A 2 0.10 -2.57 -15.92
C ALA A 2 1.06 -2.86 -14.74
N GLU A 3 1.43 -4.13 -14.56
CA GLU A 3 2.43 -4.59 -13.60
C GLU A 3 3.83 -4.10 -14.00
N ARG A 4 4.64 -3.68 -13.03
CA ARG A 4 6.09 -3.62 -13.22
C ARG A 4 6.51 -5.07 -13.44
N SER A 5 6.73 -5.46 -14.69
CA SER A 5 7.16 -6.82 -14.98
C SER A 5 8.57 -7.03 -14.45
N PHE A 6 8.74 -8.13 -13.71
CA PHE A 6 9.99 -8.67 -13.20
C PHE A 6 10.48 -9.85 -14.05
N LYS A 7 9.91 -10.10 -15.24
CA LYS A 7 10.27 -11.24 -16.10
C LYS A 7 11.77 -11.39 -16.34
N LYS A 8 12.52 -10.29 -16.44
CA LYS A 8 13.99 -10.35 -16.60
C LYS A 8 14.69 -10.69 -15.28
N GLU A 9 14.20 -10.12 -14.19
CA GLU A 9 14.73 -10.29 -12.85
C GLU A 9 14.45 -11.69 -12.29
N VAL A 10 13.31 -12.29 -12.61
CA VAL A 10 12.88 -13.64 -12.23
C VAL A 10 13.79 -14.72 -12.80
N GLU A 11 14.47 -14.49 -13.93
CA GLU A 11 15.47 -15.45 -14.44
C GLU A 11 16.60 -15.70 -13.44
N LYS A 12 16.89 -14.73 -12.55
CA LYS A 12 17.87 -14.91 -11.47
C LYS A 12 17.45 -15.95 -10.43
N LEU A 13 16.17 -16.32 -10.36
CA LEU A 13 15.68 -17.35 -9.45
C LEU A 13 16.16 -18.76 -9.84
N LYS A 14 16.62 -18.94 -11.10
CA LYS A 14 17.16 -20.21 -11.62
C LYS A 14 18.61 -20.49 -11.21
N LEU A 15 19.31 -19.51 -10.62
CA LEU A 15 20.69 -19.68 -10.17
C LEU A 15 20.81 -20.87 -9.20
N GLY A 16 21.75 -21.77 -9.46
CA GLY A 16 21.99 -22.99 -8.69
C GLY A 16 22.98 -22.80 -7.54
N ALA A 17 23.32 -23.91 -6.90
CA ALA A 17 24.23 -23.95 -5.76
C ALA A 17 25.61 -23.35 -6.10
N GLY A 18 26.03 -22.38 -5.29
CA GLY A 18 27.35 -21.73 -5.41
C GLY A 18 27.38 -20.52 -6.35
N GLU A 19 26.29 -20.24 -7.09
CA GLU A 19 26.19 -19.04 -7.92
C GLU A 19 25.85 -17.80 -7.06
N GLU A 20 26.35 -16.63 -7.44
CA GLU A 20 26.08 -15.37 -6.71
C GLU A 20 24.78 -14.73 -7.20
N PHE A 21 23.78 -14.66 -6.32
CA PHE A 21 22.56 -13.89 -6.57
C PHE A 21 22.80 -12.40 -6.33
N ARG A 22 22.26 -11.53 -7.19
CA ARG A 22 22.23 -10.07 -6.98
C ARG A 22 20.85 -9.48 -7.30
N GLY A 23 20.21 -8.82 -6.35
CA GLY A 23 18.85 -8.32 -6.54
C GLY A 23 18.28 -7.54 -5.36
N GLU A 24 16.99 -7.21 -5.47
CA GLU A 24 16.18 -6.62 -4.40
C GLU A 24 15.74 -7.68 -3.38
N GLY A 25 15.45 -7.26 -2.13
CA GLY A 25 15.04 -8.12 -1.03
C GLY A 25 13.87 -9.05 -1.36
N ILE A 26 12.84 -8.54 -2.03
CA ILE A 26 11.67 -9.34 -2.45
C ILE A 26 12.03 -10.53 -3.37
N LEU A 27 12.99 -10.37 -4.29
CA LEU A 27 13.43 -11.47 -5.15
C LEU A 27 14.24 -12.50 -4.35
N ALA A 28 15.00 -12.03 -3.34
CA ALA A 28 15.71 -12.91 -2.44
C ALA A 28 14.74 -13.76 -1.60
N VAL A 29 13.65 -13.17 -1.10
CA VAL A 29 12.58 -13.92 -0.41
C VAL A 29 12.00 -15.00 -1.33
N THR A 30 11.64 -14.67 -2.57
CA THR A 30 11.16 -15.68 -3.54
C THR A 30 12.18 -16.78 -3.78
N LYS A 31 13.47 -16.43 -3.93
CA LYS A 31 14.54 -17.42 -4.06
C LYS A 31 14.65 -18.32 -2.82
N GLY A 32 14.55 -17.76 -1.62
CA GLY A 32 14.51 -18.50 -0.36
C GLY A 32 13.34 -19.50 -0.31
N LEU A 33 12.14 -19.10 -0.77
CA LEU A 33 10.98 -19.99 -0.84
C LEU A 33 11.23 -21.20 -1.76
N LEU A 34 11.83 -20.98 -2.93
CA LEU A 34 12.16 -22.04 -3.88
C LEU A 34 13.28 -22.96 -3.37
N GLN A 35 14.28 -22.42 -2.67
CA GLN A 35 15.36 -23.21 -2.03
C GLN A 35 14.84 -24.02 -0.84
N ALA A 36 13.81 -23.53 -0.16
CA ALA A 36 13.17 -24.20 0.96
C ALA A 36 12.22 -25.34 0.55
N GLY A 37 11.94 -25.53 -0.74
CA GLY A 37 11.03 -26.59 -1.20
C GLY A 37 9.59 -26.38 -0.73
N VAL A 38 9.09 -25.14 -0.83
CA VAL A 38 7.70 -24.81 -0.50
C VAL A 38 6.72 -25.57 -1.41
N SER A 39 5.61 -26.08 -0.86
CA SER A 39 4.58 -26.81 -1.61
C SER A 39 3.54 -25.87 -2.21
N TYR A 40 3.26 -24.75 -1.56
CA TYR A 40 2.35 -23.72 -2.06
C TYR A 40 2.65 -22.32 -1.52
N VAL A 41 2.38 -21.31 -2.34
CA VAL A 41 2.53 -19.89 -1.99
C VAL A 41 1.27 -19.13 -2.36
N GLY A 42 0.74 -18.34 -1.42
CA GLY A 42 -0.40 -17.47 -1.67
C GLY A 42 -0.21 -16.07 -1.11
N GLY A 43 -1.12 -15.15 -1.42
CA GLY A 43 -1.05 -13.82 -0.82
C GLY A 43 -2.02 -12.81 -1.36
N TYR A 44 -2.04 -11.66 -0.69
CA TYR A 44 -2.79 -10.48 -1.08
C TYR A 44 -1.85 -9.27 -1.10
N GLN A 45 -1.92 -8.48 -2.16
CA GLN A 45 -0.99 -7.39 -2.43
C GLN A 45 -1.14 -6.20 -1.47
N GLY A 46 -0.01 -5.59 -1.09
CA GLY A 46 0.00 -4.28 -0.45
C GLY A 46 1.42 -3.79 -0.11
N ALA A 47 1.61 -2.46 -0.10
CA ALA A 47 2.91 -1.84 0.18
C ALA A 47 3.29 -1.97 1.68
N PRO A 48 4.56 -2.27 2.03
CA PRO A 48 5.76 -2.11 1.21
C PRO A 48 6.16 -3.34 0.38
N ILE A 49 5.47 -4.47 0.52
CA ILE A 49 5.82 -5.73 -0.16
C ILE A 49 4.97 -6.04 -1.39
N SER A 50 4.32 -5.05 -1.99
CA SER A 50 3.38 -5.26 -3.10
C SER A 50 4.01 -5.99 -4.29
N HIS A 51 5.26 -5.67 -4.60
CA HIS A 51 6.01 -6.29 -5.69
C HIS A 51 6.37 -7.77 -5.43
N LEU A 52 6.27 -8.29 -4.20
CA LEU A 52 6.50 -9.72 -3.95
C LEU A 52 5.46 -10.57 -4.68
N MET A 53 4.19 -10.13 -4.72
CA MET A 53 3.15 -10.82 -5.50
C MET A 53 3.40 -10.72 -7.00
N ASP A 54 3.91 -9.58 -7.49
CA ASP A 54 4.28 -9.41 -8.90
C ASP A 54 5.42 -10.38 -9.29
N VAL A 55 6.45 -10.50 -8.43
CA VAL A 55 7.56 -11.43 -8.62
C VAL A 55 7.08 -12.89 -8.59
N LEU A 56 6.23 -13.26 -7.65
CA LEU A 56 5.65 -14.61 -7.58
C LEU A 56 4.81 -14.93 -8.83
N SER A 57 4.03 -13.97 -9.31
CA SER A 57 3.23 -14.15 -10.52
C SER A 57 4.11 -14.29 -11.77
N ASP A 58 5.18 -13.51 -11.91
CA ASP A 58 6.11 -13.65 -13.03
C ASP A 58 6.99 -14.92 -12.90
N ALA A 59 7.14 -15.49 -11.70
CA ALA A 59 7.89 -16.73 -11.42
C ALA A 59 7.05 -18.01 -11.51
N GLU A 60 5.79 -17.92 -11.94
CA GLU A 60 4.85 -19.05 -11.95
C GLU A 60 5.34 -20.24 -12.79
N ASP A 61 6.02 -19.99 -13.91
CA ASP A 61 6.59 -21.06 -14.75
C ASP A 61 7.65 -21.89 -13.98
N ILE A 62 8.51 -21.23 -13.21
CA ILE A 62 9.53 -21.88 -12.36
C ILE A 62 8.84 -22.70 -11.26
N MET A 63 7.78 -22.15 -10.65
CA MET A 63 7.01 -22.85 -9.61
C MET A 63 6.29 -24.09 -10.17
N ASN A 64 5.72 -24.00 -11.37
CA ASN A 64 5.08 -25.14 -12.05
C ASN A 64 6.09 -26.25 -12.38
N GLU A 65 7.28 -25.88 -12.87
CA GLU A 65 8.38 -26.82 -13.10
C GLU A 65 8.83 -27.54 -11.81
N LEU A 66 8.57 -26.96 -10.65
CA LEU A 66 8.89 -27.54 -9.34
C LEU A 66 7.68 -28.20 -8.65
N ASN A 67 6.50 -28.21 -9.27
CA ASN A 67 5.24 -28.69 -8.69
C ASN A 67 4.80 -27.90 -7.44
N ILE A 68 4.94 -26.57 -7.49
CA ILE A 68 4.55 -25.64 -6.44
C ILE A 68 3.25 -24.94 -6.84
N HIS A 69 2.23 -24.94 -5.97
CA HIS A 69 0.98 -24.24 -6.22
C HIS A 69 1.11 -22.74 -5.89
N PHE A 70 0.73 -21.86 -6.82
CA PHE A 70 0.70 -20.41 -6.59
C PHE A 70 -0.70 -19.84 -6.73
N GLU A 71 -1.11 -18.98 -5.80
CA GLU A 71 -2.44 -18.37 -5.83
C GLU A 71 -2.46 -16.92 -5.32
N THR A 72 -2.97 -16.00 -6.15
CA THR A 72 -3.35 -14.66 -5.71
C THR A 72 -4.73 -14.71 -5.07
N SER A 73 -4.80 -14.41 -3.78
CA SER A 73 -6.05 -14.41 -3.01
C SER A 73 -6.83 -13.11 -3.19
N ALA A 74 -8.14 -13.14 -2.93
CA ALA A 74 -9.01 -11.95 -2.94
C ALA A 74 -8.92 -11.11 -1.65
N SER A 75 -8.37 -11.68 -0.56
CA SER A 75 -8.14 -11.00 0.72
C SER A 75 -7.05 -11.71 1.53
N GLU A 76 -6.51 -11.02 2.53
CA GLU A 76 -5.55 -11.58 3.50
C GLU A 76 -6.15 -12.71 4.33
N ALA A 77 -7.46 -12.65 4.61
CA ALA A 77 -8.17 -13.72 5.32
C ALA A 77 -8.15 -15.03 4.51
N THR A 78 -8.44 -14.94 3.21
CA THR A 78 -8.37 -16.09 2.31
C THR A 78 -6.95 -16.60 2.19
N ALA A 79 -5.97 -15.71 2.01
CA ALA A 79 -4.56 -16.09 1.95
C ALA A 79 -4.13 -16.83 3.22
N ALA A 80 -4.38 -16.26 4.40
CA ALA A 80 -4.05 -16.88 5.68
C ALA A 80 -4.77 -18.23 5.88
N ALA A 81 -6.02 -18.37 5.43
CA ALA A 81 -6.75 -19.62 5.50
C ALA A 81 -6.12 -20.75 4.66
N MET A 82 -5.35 -20.43 3.61
CA MET A 82 -4.59 -21.44 2.85
C MET A 82 -3.58 -22.18 3.73
N LEU A 83 -3.09 -21.58 4.82
CA LEU A 83 -2.19 -22.26 5.77
C LEU A 83 -2.84 -23.49 6.45
N ALA A 84 -4.16 -23.62 6.39
CA ALA A 84 -4.86 -24.81 6.88
C ALA A 84 -4.43 -26.10 6.17
N ALA A 85 -3.91 -26.01 4.93
CA ALA A 85 -3.37 -27.18 4.22
C ALA A 85 -2.14 -27.78 4.95
N SER A 86 -1.33 -26.98 5.65
CA SER A 86 -0.18 -27.47 6.43
C SER A 86 -0.54 -28.09 7.78
N VAL A 87 -1.81 -28.10 8.19
CA VAL A 87 -2.24 -28.59 9.52
C VAL A 87 -2.09 -30.11 9.65
N ASN A 88 -2.60 -30.88 8.68
CA ASN A 88 -2.60 -32.35 8.72
C ASN A 88 -1.46 -33.00 7.92
N TYR A 89 -0.82 -32.22 7.06
CA TYR A 89 0.15 -32.71 6.08
C TYR A 89 1.51 -32.04 6.28
N PRO A 90 2.62 -32.71 5.93
CA PRO A 90 3.96 -32.11 5.94
C PRO A 90 4.18 -31.18 4.73
N LEU A 91 3.20 -30.32 4.43
CA LEU A 91 3.26 -29.34 3.36
C LEU A 91 3.92 -28.07 3.86
N ARG A 92 4.97 -27.60 3.19
CA ARG A 92 5.52 -26.26 3.45
C ARG A 92 4.63 -25.22 2.76
N GLY A 93 4.01 -24.33 3.51
CA GLY A 93 3.09 -23.31 3.01
C GLY A 93 3.58 -21.91 3.31
N ALA A 94 3.55 -21.01 2.33
CA ALA A 94 3.86 -19.59 2.54
C ALA A 94 2.70 -18.70 2.12
N VAL A 95 2.45 -17.65 2.92
CA VAL A 95 1.44 -16.63 2.61
C VAL A 95 2.01 -15.24 2.81
N THR A 96 1.53 -14.25 2.06
CA THR A 96 2.09 -12.89 2.15
C THR A 96 1.06 -11.77 2.04
N TRP A 97 1.25 -10.68 2.81
CA TRP A 97 0.45 -9.45 2.71
C TRP A 97 1.07 -8.25 3.44
N LYS A 98 0.44 -7.10 3.28
CA LYS A 98 0.75 -5.86 3.99
C LYS A 98 0.26 -5.89 5.43
N SER A 99 1.17 -5.71 6.37
CA SER A 99 0.87 -5.51 7.78
C SER A 99 0.84 -4.03 8.17
N THR A 100 0.18 -3.67 9.27
CA THR A 100 -0.59 -4.55 10.19
C THR A 100 -2.02 -4.80 9.75
N VAL A 101 -2.62 -3.87 9.00
CA VAL A 101 -4.05 -3.93 8.64
C VAL A 101 -4.45 -5.22 7.92
N GLY A 102 -3.59 -5.78 7.07
CA GLY A 102 -3.84 -7.08 6.44
C GLY A 102 -3.82 -8.23 7.46
N THR A 103 -2.98 -8.13 8.48
CA THR A 103 -2.98 -9.06 9.62
C THR A 103 -4.24 -8.91 10.47
N ASN A 104 -4.83 -7.71 10.59
CA ASN A 104 -6.14 -7.52 11.24
C ASN A 104 -7.21 -8.33 10.48
N VAL A 105 -7.22 -8.25 9.15
CA VAL A 105 -8.14 -9.01 8.28
C VAL A 105 -7.88 -10.52 8.37
N ALA A 106 -6.62 -10.94 8.43
CA ALA A 106 -6.20 -12.34 8.53
C ALA A 106 -6.35 -12.96 9.94
N SER A 107 -6.62 -12.15 10.97
CA SER A 107 -6.40 -12.57 12.36
C SER A 107 -7.21 -13.81 12.78
N ASP A 108 -8.43 -13.99 12.26
CA ASP A 108 -9.25 -15.16 12.58
C ASP A 108 -8.64 -16.46 12.01
N ALA A 109 -8.25 -16.44 10.74
CA ALA A 109 -7.60 -17.58 10.09
C ALA A 109 -6.27 -17.92 10.77
N LEU A 110 -5.48 -16.90 11.13
CA LEU A 110 -4.21 -17.06 11.85
C LEU A 110 -4.41 -17.65 13.25
N ALA A 111 -5.40 -17.19 14.00
CA ALA A 111 -5.71 -17.72 15.32
C ALA A 111 -6.09 -19.21 15.25
N ASN A 112 -6.89 -19.60 14.25
CA ASN A 112 -7.27 -21.00 14.04
C ASN A 112 -6.06 -21.87 13.65
N ALA A 113 -5.25 -21.43 12.68
CA ALA A 113 -4.05 -22.16 12.26
C ALA A 113 -3.02 -22.30 13.39
N ALA A 114 -2.78 -21.23 14.15
CA ALA A 114 -1.85 -21.25 15.27
C ALA A 114 -2.36 -22.08 16.45
N SER A 115 -3.68 -22.11 16.69
CA SER A 115 -4.31 -22.89 17.75
C SER A 115 -4.04 -24.39 17.57
N GLY A 116 -4.54 -25.00 16.49
CA GLY A 116 -4.33 -26.42 16.21
C GLY A 116 -2.86 -26.78 15.93
N GLY A 117 -2.07 -25.80 15.49
CA GLY A 117 -0.68 -26.00 15.07
C GLY A 117 -0.58 -26.53 13.65
N VAL A 118 0.63 -26.52 13.11
CA VAL A 118 0.93 -26.98 11.75
C VAL A 118 1.90 -28.16 11.80
N LYS A 119 1.70 -29.13 10.91
CA LYS A 119 2.57 -30.29 10.76
C LYS A 119 3.71 -30.00 9.78
N GLY A 120 3.37 -29.44 8.62
CA GLY A 120 4.37 -28.87 7.70
C GLY A 120 4.70 -27.43 8.09
N GLY A 121 5.87 -26.95 7.67
CA GLY A 121 6.27 -25.58 8.00
C GLY A 121 5.33 -24.55 7.38
N ALA A 122 4.89 -23.56 8.17
CA ALA A 122 4.02 -22.48 7.72
C ALA A 122 4.69 -21.12 7.94
N LEU A 123 4.92 -20.38 6.85
CA LEU A 123 5.56 -19.07 6.87
C LEU A 123 4.58 -17.96 6.46
N ILE A 124 4.53 -16.90 7.25
CA ILE A 124 3.67 -15.73 7.06
C ILE A 124 4.58 -14.53 6.80
N ILE A 125 4.72 -14.13 5.55
CA ILE A 125 5.59 -13.02 5.16
C ILE A 125 4.80 -11.72 5.25
N VAL A 126 5.21 -10.82 6.14
CA VAL A 126 4.49 -9.56 6.37
C VAL A 126 5.37 -8.37 6.06
N GLY A 127 4.83 -7.45 5.25
CA GLY A 127 5.43 -6.15 5.00
C GLY A 127 4.92 -5.16 6.03
N GLU A 128 5.76 -4.75 6.98
CA GLU A 128 5.39 -3.76 8.00
C GLU A 128 5.94 -2.38 7.64
N ASP A 129 5.08 -1.37 7.77
CA ASP A 129 5.40 0.04 7.63
C ASP A 129 4.80 0.80 8.82
N TYR A 130 5.64 1.03 9.84
CA TYR A 130 5.35 1.89 10.99
C TYR A 130 5.60 3.38 10.69
N GLY A 131 6.12 3.69 9.49
CA GLY A 131 6.18 5.05 8.99
C GLY A 131 4.86 5.46 8.35
N GLU A 132 4.65 6.77 8.22
CA GLU A 132 3.53 7.32 7.46
C GLU A 132 3.77 7.23 5.93
N GLY A 133 4.65 6.32 5.48
CA GLY A 133 5.03 6.19 4.07
C GLY A 133 3.91 5.62 3.21
N SER A 134 3.19 4.63 3.73
CA SER A 134 2.07 3.97 3.04
C SER A 134 0.96 3.47 3.98
N SER A 135 1.19 3.45 5.29
CA SER A 135 0.22 3.02 6.31
C SER A 135 -0.73 4.16 6.74
N ILE A 136 -1.98 3.80 7.04
CA ILE A 136 -3.05 4.72 7.48
C ILE A 136 -3.27 4.64 9.01
N MET A 137 -2.91 3.52 9.63
CA MET A 137 -2.93 3.31 11.09
C MET A 137 -1.55 2.82 11.53
N GLN A 138 -1.05 3.40 12.62
CA GLN A 138 0.23 3.04 13.22
C GLN A 138 0.01 1.95 14.28
N GLU A 139 0.28 0.71 13.91
CA GLU A 139 0.17 -0.49 14.76
C GLU A 139 1.34 -1.43 14.46
N ARG A 140 1.51 -2.50 15.27
CA ARG A 140 2.60 -3.48 15.11
C ARG A 140 2.08 -4.92 14.96
N SER A 141 2.66 -5.69 14.03
CA SER A 141 2.37 -7.11 13.82
C SER A 141 2.77 -7.96 15.03
N HIS A 142 3.71 -7.47 15.83
CA HIS A 142 4.14 -8.07 17.09
C HIS A 142 2.97 -8.43 18.02
N ALA A 143 1.94 -7.58 18.09
CA ALA A 143 0.76 -7.84 18.93
C ALA A 143 -0.01 -9.11 18.47
N PHE A 144 -0.04 -9.39 17.17
CA PHE A 144 -0.70 -10.58 16.61
C PHE A 144 0.11 -11.84 16.84
N ALA A 145 1.44 -11.73 16.73
CA ALA A 145 2.39 -12.79 17.07
C ALA A 145 2.18 -13.24 18.52
N MET A 146 2.16 -12.28 19.46
CA MET A 146 1.89 -12.55 20.88
C MET A 146 0.49 -13.11 21.13
N LYS A 147 -0.55 -12.47 20.57
CA LYS A 147 -1.95 -12.87 20.75
C LYS A 147 -2.20 -14.32 20.34
N SER A 148 -1.64 -14.75 19.21
CA SER A 148 -1.93 -16.06 18.62
C SER A 148 -0.85 -17.11 18.91
N GLN A 149 0.26 -16.70 19.54
CA GLN A 149 1.47 -17.48 19.73
C GLN A 149 2.04 -17.98 18.40
N ILE A 150 2.42 -17.03 17.56
CA ILE A 150 3.08 -17.22 16.26
C ILE A 150 4.48 -16.62 16.40
N TRP A 151 5.53 -17.35 16.01
CA TRP A 151 6.90 -16.86 16.18
C TRP A 151 7.19 -15.75 15.18
N LEU A 152 7.95 -14.73 15.57
CA LEU A 152 8.21 -13.53 14.78
C LEU A 152 9.71 -13.37 14.54
N LEU A 153 10.09 -13.50 13.28
CA LEU A 153 11.42 -13.20 12.77
C LEU A 153 11.45 -11.77 12.24
N ASP A 154 12.44 -10.97 12.64
CA ASP A 154 12.72 -9.62 12.13
C ASP A 154 14.20 -9.55 11.72
N PRO A 155 14.59 -10.22 10.60
CA PRO A 155 15.99 -10.40 10.24
C PRO A 155 16.68 -9.07 9.91
N ARG A 156 18.00 -9.03 10.09
CA ARG A 156 18.82 -7.90 9.61
C ARG A 156 18.56 -7.58 8.13
N PRO A 157 18.53 -6.29 7.73
CA PRO A 157 18.27 -5.89 6.34
C PRO A 157 19.48 -6.14 5.41
N ASN A 158 19.79 -7.41 5.16
CA ASN A 158 20.72 -7.88 4.13
C ASN A 158 20.18 -9.18 3.52
N LEU A 159 20.56 -9.50 2.27
CA LEU A 159 19.92 -10.61 1.55
C LEU A 159 20.22 -11.98 2.17
N THR A 160 21.43 -12.21 2.69
CA THR A 160 21.79 -13.48 3.31
C THR A 160 20.90 -13.76 4.51
N SER A 161 20.80 -12.82 5.46
CA SER A 161 19.94 -12.97 6.64
C SER A 161 18.47 -13.14 6.28
N ILE A 162 17.97 -12.45 5.25
CA ILE A 162 16.58 -12.57 4.80
C ILE A 162 16.30 -13.97 4.22
N VAL A 163 17.19 -14.48 3.35
CA VAL A 163 17.04 -15.81 2.73
C VAL A 163 17.18 -16.91 3.77
N ASP A 164 18.16 -16.79 4.66
CA ASP A 164 18.36 -17.74 5.76
C ASP A 164 17.15 -17.73 6.70
N ALA A 165 16.54 -16.58 6.98
CA ALA A 165 15.33 -16.50 7.80
C ALA A 165 14.11 -17.18 7.14
N VAL A 166 13.99 -17.18 5.81
CA VAL A 166 12.95 -17.94 5.10
C VAL A 166 13.14 -19.44 5.32
N GLU A 167 14.34 -19.96 5.05
CA GLU A 167 14.64 -21.39 5.20
C GLU A 167 14.49 -21.84 6.66
N THR A 168 15.12 -21.10 7.57
CA THR A 168 15.13 -21.41 8.99
C THR A 168 13.76 -21.17 9.63
N GLY A 169 12.93 -20.29 9.06
CA GLY A 169 11.54 -20.10 9.49
C GLY A 169 10.66 -21.32 9.24
N PHE A 170 10.83 -22.01 8.10
CA PHE A 170 10.16 -23.29 7.88
C PHE A 170 10.65 -24.36 8.86
N GLU A 171 11.96 -24.47 9.08
CA GLU A 171 12.54 -25.43 10.03
C GLU A 171 12.06 -25.18 11.47
N LEU A 172 12.04 -23.91 11.91
CA LEU A 172 11.51 -23.51 13.22
C LEU A 172 10.02 -23.86 13.34
N SER A 173 9.25 -23.63 12.26
CA SER A 173 7.83 -23.97 12.22
C SER A 173 7.60 -25.46 12.39
N GLU A 174 8.39 -26.29 11.73
CA GLU A 174 8.32 -27.76 11.78
C GLU A 174 8.78 -28.30 13.14
N ALA A 175 9.88 -27.76 13.68
CA ALA A 175 10.43 -28.17 14.97
C ALA A 175 9.48 -27.86 16.14
N SER A 176 8.68 -26.81 16.02
CA SER A 176 7.79 -26.32 17.08
C SER A 176 6.29 -26.48 16.77
N ASN A 177 5.93 -27.09 15.64
CA ASN A 177 4.56 -27.21 15.12
C ASN A 177 3.75 -25.90 15.14
N THR A 178 4.39 -24.78 14.87
CA THR A 178 3.83 -23.43 15.02
C THR A 178 4.07 -22.59 13.78
N PRO A 179 3.09 -21.84 13.25
CA PRO A 179 3.35 -20.89 12.19
C PRO A 179 4.40 -19.86 12.59
N VAL A 180 5.17 -19.37 11.61
CA VAL A 180 6.21 -18.36 11.79
C VAL A 180 5.90 -17.15 10.93
N MET A 181 5.93 -15.96 11.49
CA MET A 181 5.92 -14.68 10.80
C MET A 181 7.34 -14.24 10.47
N LEU A 182 7.55 -13.86 9.21
CA LEU A 182 8.74 -13.17 8.74
C LEU A 182 8.37 -11.71 8.47
N GLU A 183 8.83 -10.83 9.36
CA GLU A 183 8.61 -9.39 9.26
C GLU A 183 9.66 -8.75 8.34
N LEU A 184 9.18 -7.99 7.36
CA LEU A 184 10.01 -7.23 6.45
C LEU A 184 9.58 -5.76 6.52
N ARG A 185 10.43 -4.93 7.13
CA ARG A 185 10.27 -3.47 7.13
C ARG A 185 10.55 -2.89 5.74
N ILE A 186 10.10 -1.66 5.47
CA ILE A 186 10.31 -0.98 4.16
C ILE A 186 11.74 -1.13 3.63
N ARG A 187 12.75 -0.89 4.48
CA ARG A 187 14.17 -0.94 4.09
C ARG A 187 14.61 -2.35 3.71
N ALA A 188 14.12 -3.39 4.40
CA ALA A 188 14.41 -4.78 4.06
C ALA A 188 13.75 -5.20 2.74
N CYS A 189 12.55 -4.68 2.43
CA CYS A 189 11.85 -4.97 1.18
C CYS A 189 12.61 -4.43 -0.04
N HIS A 190 13.20 -3.24 0.08
CA HIS A 190 13.88 -2.53 -1.01
C HIS A 190 15.41 -2.59 -0.95
N VAL A 191 15.99 -3.35 -0.01
CA VAL A 191 17.44 -3.51 0.06
C VAL A 191 17.93 -4.21 -1.21
N TYR A 192 19.01 -3.69 -1.79
CA TYR A 192 19.71 -4.36 -2.88
C TYR A 192 21.00 -4.97 -2.34
N GLY A 193 21.25 -6.24 -2.64
CA GLY A 193 22.43 -6.92 -2.13
C GLY A 193 22.78 -8.18 -2.91
N ARG A 194 23.48 -9.09 -2.22
CA ARG A 194 23.94 -10.36 -2.79
C ARG A 194 24.01 -11.47 -1.75
N PHE A 195 23.90 -12.71 -2.20
CA PHE A 195 24.14 -13.92 -1.40
C PHE A 195 24.52 -15.08 -2.32
N THR A 196 25.08 -16.16 -1.76
CA THR A 196 25.37 -17.39 -2.52
C THR A 196 24.12 -18.27 -2.57
N ALA A 197 23.61 -18.52 -3.77
CA ALA A 197 22.40 -19.29 -3.97
C ALA A 197 22.60 -20.78 -3.67
N LYS A 198 21.49 -21.45 -3.35
CA LYS A 198 21.35 -22.91 -3.29
C LYS A 198 20.43 -23.37 -4.44
N ASP A 199 20.46 -24.67 -4.72
CA ASP A 199 19.56 -25.26 -5.70
C ASP A 199 18.10 -25.11 -5.25
N ASN A 200 17.22 -24.81 -6.22
CA ASN A 200 15.78 -24.87 -5.99
C ASN A 200 15.37 -26.33 -5.74
N LYS A 201 14.45 -26.53 -4.80
CA LYS A 201 14.00 -27.86 -4.42
C LYS A 201 12.54 -28.04 -4.79
N ARG A 202 12.21 -29.21 -5.31
CA ARG A 202 10.81 -29.66 -5.35
C ARG A 202 10.35 -29.96 -3.92
N PRO A 203 9.07 -29.74 -3.59
CA PRO A 203 8.54 -30.10 -2.28
C PRO A 203 8.65 -31.62 -2.09
N GLU A 204 9.06 -32.06 -0.89
CA GLU A 204 9.14 -33.50 -0.56
C GLU A 204 7.75 -34.15 -0.52
N PHE A 205 6.72 -33.36 -0.19
CA PHE A 205 5.31 -33.74 -0.22
C PHE A 205 4.52 -32.61 -0.91
N SER A 206 3.82 -32.93 -1.99
CA SER A 206 3.11 -31.94 -2.82
C SER A 206 1.62 -31.85 -2.48
N ILE A 207 0.96 -30.78 -2.97
CA ILE A 207 -0.50 -30.64 -2.87
C ILE A 207 -1.21 -31.82 -3.54
N GLN A 208 -0.69 -32.28 -4.67
CA GLN A 208 -1.23 -33.43 -5.38
C GLN A 208 -1.19 -34.70 -4.51
N ASP A 209 -0.07 -34.97 -3.84
CA ASP A 209 0.07 -36.11 -2.94
C ASP A 209 -0.96 -36.07 -1.81
N ALA A 210 -1.20 -34.88 -1.24
CA ALA A 210 -2.19 -34.66 -0.19
C ALA A 210 -3.63 -34.93 -0.67
N MET A 211 -3.96 -34.50 -1.90
CA MET A 211 -5.27 -34.71 -2.50
C MET A 211 -5.53 -36.18 -2.85
N GLU A 212 -4.51 -36.88 -3.35
CA GLU A 212 -4.59 -38.30 -3.69
C GLU A 212 -4.57 -39.19 -2.44
N ASN A 213 -3.97 -38.73 -1.33
CA ASN A 213 -3.81 -39.48 -0.08
C ASN A 213 -4.28 -38.66 1.14
N PRO A 214 -5.59 -38.41 1.30
CA PRO A 214 -6.09 -37.57 2.38
C PRO A 214 -5.86 -38.18 3.76
N VAL A 215 -5.34 -37.38 4.69
CA VAL A 215 -5.07 -37.74 6.09
C VAL A 215 -5.98 -36.95 7.01
N ARG A 216 -6.47 -37.61 8.07
CA ARG A 216 -7.37 -37.01 9.06
C ARG A 216 -6.83 -37.18 10.47
N ASP A 217 -6.39 -36.09 11.08
CA ASP A 217 -6.11 -36.00 12.52
C ASP A 217 -7.10 -35.02 13.17
N THR A 218 -8.13 -35.55 13.82
CA THR A 218 -9.14 -34.73 14.49
C THR A 218 -8.59 -33.99 15.71
N SER A 219 -7.46 -34.44 16.26
CA SER A 219 -6.83 -33.76 17.39
C SER A 219 -6.25 -32.40 17.02
N ARG A 220 -6.07 -32.10 15.72
CA ARG A 220 -5.62 -30.80 15.22
C ARG A 220 -6.74 -29.81 14.89
N ILE A 221 -8.00 -30.25 14.95
CA ILE A 221 -9.17 -29.40 14.69
C ILE A 221 -9.51 -28.61 15.95
N VAL A 222 -9.69 -27.28 15.81
CA VAL A 222 -10.02 -26.37 16.92
C VAL A 222 -11.49 -26.58 17.35
N LEU A 223 -11.72 -27.64 18.11
CA LEU A 223 -13.02 -28.01 18.66
C LEU A 223 -12.85 -28.61 20.06
N PRO A 224 -13.68 -28.27 21.05
CA PRO A 224 -13.62 -28.91 22.36
C PRO A 224 -13.77 -30.44 22.25
N PRO A 225 -12.97 -31.25 22.98
CA PRO A 225 -12.00 -30.86 24.01
C PRO A 225 -10.58 -30.55 23.49
N ALA A 226 -10.29 -30.72 22.19
CA ALA A 226 -8.94 -30.55 21.63
C ALA A 226 -8.39 -29.13 21.82
N SER A 227 -9.26 -28.11 21.82
CA SER A 227 -8.86 -26.71 22.04
C SER A 227 -8.11 -26.47 23.35
N TYR A 228 -8.44 -27.19 24.43
CA TYR A 228 -7.69 -27.10 25.70
C TYR A 228 -6.35 -27.84 25.64
N LEU A 229 -6.30 -28.96 24.91
CA LEU A 229 -5.07 -29.69 24.67
C LEU A 229 -4.09 -28.88 23.82
N HIS A 230 -4.59 -28.09 22.87
CA HIS A 230 -3.79 -27.17 22.05
C HIS A 230 -3.11 -26.09 22.88
N GLU A 231 -3.84 -25.48 23.82
CA GLU A 231 -3.29 -24.48 24.74
C GLU A 231 -2.18 -25.09 25.61
N LYS A 232 -2.41 -26.29 26.13
CA LYS A 232 -1.39 -27.02 26.88
C LYS A 232 -0.17 -27.35 26.02
N GLU A 233 -0.37 -27.86 24.81
CA GLU A 233 0.70 -28.18 23.86
C GLU A 233 1.55 -26.94 23.51
N LYS A 234 0.89 -25.80 23.33
CA LYS A 234 1.52 -24.51 23.08
C LYS A 234 2.54 -24.13 24.14
N LEU A 235 2.19 -24.26 25.43
CA LEU A 235 3.04 -23.87 26.54
C LEU A 235 4.07 -24.93 26.92
N GLU A 236 3.68 -26.21 26.95
CA GLU A 236 4.54 -27.28 27.47
C GLU A 236 5.46 -27.90 26.40
N LYS A 237 5.14 -27.74 25.11
CA LYS A 237 5.91 -28.39 24.02
C LYS A 237 6.39 -27.39 22.97
N ARG A 238 5.47 -26.62 22.38
CA ARG A 238 5.78 -25.80 21.20
C ARG A 238 6.68 -24.62 21.54
N TRP A 239 6.41 -23.89 22.63
CA TRP A 239 7.26 -22.80 23.10
C TRP A 239 8.66 -23.26 23.50
N PRO A 240 8.85 -24.28 24.36
CA PRO A 240 10.19 -24.80 24.67
C PRO A 240 10.96 -25.29 23.45
N ALA A 241 10.28 -25.98 22.52
CA ALA A 241 10.90 -26.45 21.28
C ALA A 241 11.39 -25.28 20.40
N ALA A 242 10.61 -24.19 20.33
CA ALA A 242 11.02 -23.00 19.61
C ALA A 242 12.25 -22.35 20.25
N VAL A 243 12.24 -22.13 21.57
CA VAL A 243 13.38 -21.55 22.31
C VAL A 243 14.65 -22.38 22.11
N GLU A 244 14.56 -23.70 22.24
CA GLU A 244 15.72 -24.58 22.05
C GLU A 244 16.22 -24.59 20.59
N PHE A 245 15.32 -24.55 19.62
CA PHE A 245 15.68 -24.40 18.21
C PHE A 245 16.42 -23.09 17.96
N ILE A 246 15.91 -21.97 18.51
CA ILE A 246 16.53 -20.64 18.37
C ILE A 246 17.95 -20.64 18.93
N LYS A 247 18.12 -21.14 20.16
CA LYS A 247 19.43 -21.23 20.83
C LYS A 247 20.42 -22.13 20.09
N SER A 248 20.01 -23.34 19.74
CA SER A 248 20.88 -24.33 19.09
C SER A 248 21.34 -23.88 17.71
N ARG A 249 20.49 -23.13 16.98
CA ARG A 249 20.82 -22.55 15.68
C ARG A 249 21.46 -21.17 15.76
N LYS A 250 21.52 -20.55 16.95
CA LYS A 250 22.05 -19.19 17.18
C LYS A 250 21.44 -18.17 16.24
N LEU A 251 20.10 -18.09 16.22
CA LEU A 251 19.40 -17.21 15.27
C LEU A 251 19.60 -15.73 15.60
N ASN A 252 19.79 -15.39 16.87
CA ASN A 252 20.16 -14.05 17.31
C ASN A 252 21.68 -13.86 17.26
N GLU A 253 22.13 -12.64 16.96
CA GLU A 253 23.54 -12.35 16.67
C GLU A 253 24.17 -11.45 17.74
N HIS A 254 25.44 -11.69 18.06
CA HIS A 254 26.28 -10.77 18.83
C HIS A 254 27.25 -10.06 17.87
N MET A 255 27.29 -8.73 17.92
CA MET A 255 28.11 -7.89 17.04
C MET A 255 28.83 -6.80 17.83
N GLY A 256 29.79 -6.13 17.18
CA GLY A 256 30.58 -5.06 17.79
C GLY A 256 31.65 -5.60 18.75
N ALA A 257 31.94 -4.85 19.80
CA ALA A 257 32.93 -5.24 20.80
C ALA A 257 32.50 -6.50 21.56
N ALA A 258 33.44 -7.42 21.81
CA ALA A 258 33.17 -8.65 22.55
C ALA A 258 32.83 -8.40 24.03
N GLU A 259 33.42 -7.36 24.61
CA GLU A 259 33.25 -6.98 26.01
C GLU A 259 32.95 -5.48 26.13
N GLY A 260 32.31 -5.09 27.23
CA GLY A 260 31.98 -3.70 27.53
C GLY A 260 30.94 -3.61 28.65
N ASP A 261 31.02 -2.57 29.47
CA ASP A 261 30.07 -2.32 30.55
C ASP A 261 28.82 -1.56 30.09
N ILE A 262 28.76 -1.16 28.81
CA ILE A 262 27.58 -0.56 28.17
C ILE A 262 27.27 -1.34 26.90
N GLY A 263 26.01 -1.71 26.68
CA GLY A 263 25.58 -2.49 25.50
C GLY A 263 24.35 -1.93 24.79
N ILE A 264 24.04 -2.50 23.62
CA ILE A 264 22.83 -2.18 22.86
C ILE A 264 22.09 -3.47 22.49
N ILE A 265 20.78 -3.51 22.71
CA ILE A 265 19.88 -4.51 22.13
C ILE A 265 19.08 -3.85 21.01
N VAL A 266 18.95 -4.50 19.86
CA VAL A 266 18.24 -3.94 18.71
C VAL A 266 17.44 -5.02 17.98
N GLN A 267 16.23 -4.67 17.55
CA GLN A 267 15.48 -5.50 16.61
C GLN A 267 16.25 -5.63 15.29
N GLY A 268 16.36 -6.83 14.72
CA GLY A 268 17.21 -7.08 13.55
C GLY A 268 16.94 -6.14 12.39
N GLY A 269 15.67 -5.91 12.03
CA GLY A 269 15.26 -4.99 10.97
C GLY A 269 15.72 -3.52 11.13
N LEU A 270 16.15 -3.11 12.33
CA LEU A 270 16.63 -1.75 12.62
C LEU A 270 18.17 -1.65 12.64
N TYR A 271 18.88 -2.78 12.55
CA TYR A 271 20.34 -2.83 12.71
C TYR A 271 21.08 -1.85 11.79
N ASN A 272 20.73 -1.78 10.50
CA ASN A 272 21.43 -0.89 9.57
C ASN A 272 21.24 0.60 9.92
N SER A 273 20.04 0.98 10.41
CA SER A 273 19.77 2.34 10.88
C SER A 273 20.54 2.67 12.15
N LEU A 274 20.65 1.70 13.08
CA LEU A 274 21.50 1.81 14.26
C LEU A 274 22.97 1.97 13.88
N ASN A 275 23.47 1.13 12.96
CA ASN A 275 24.86 1.21 12.51
C ASN A 275 25.20 2.57 11.92
N ARG A 276 24.32 3.11 11.06
CA ARG A 276 24.49 4.45 10.50
C ARG A 276 24.45 5.54 11.58
N ALA A 277 23.60 5.40 12.58
CA ALA A 277 23.54 6.35 13.69
C ALA A 277 24.81 6.31 14.56
N MET A 278 25.36 5.12 14.82
CA MET A 278 26.63 4.94 15.54
C MET A 278 27.81 5.49 14.74
N GLU A 279 27.87 5.23 13.43
CA GLU A 279 28.91 5.77 12.54
C GLU A 279 28.95 7.30 12.58
N LEU A 280 27.78 7.95 12.53
CA LEU A 280 27.67 9.42 12.63
C LEU A 280 28.10 9.98 14.01
N LEU A 281 28.27 9.12 15.01
CA LEU A 281 28.77 9.45 16.36
C LEU A 281 30.19 8.90 16.60
N ASP A 282 30.88 8.43 15.57
CA ASP A 282 32.22 7.81 15.65
C ASP A 282 32.25 6.56 16.57
N LEU A 283 31.11 5.85 16.70
CA LEU A 283 30.94 4.61 17.48
C LEU A 283 30.90 3.35 16.61
N SER A 284 30.93 3.48 15.28
CA SER A 284 30.99 2.38 14.32
C SER A 284 31.55 2.86 12.98
N ASN A 285 31.61 1.97 11.98
CA ASN A 285 31.98 2.26 10.60
C ASN A 285 30.96 1.68 9.59
N ASP A 286 31.21 1.91 8.29
CA ASP A 286 30.39 1.41 7.18
C ASP A 286 30.24 -0.13 7.14
N PHE A 287 31.16 -0.87 7.78
CA PHE A 287 31.20 -2.33 7.81
C PHE A 287 30.54 -2.94 9.05
N GLY A 288 30.12 -2.12 10.02
CA GLY A 288 29.49 -2.60 11.24
C GLY A 288 30.47 -2.92 12.38
N ASP A 289 31.72 -2.47 12.29
CA ASP A 289 32.71 -2.61 13.37
C ASP A 289 32.41 -1.63 14.50
N ALA A 290 31.38 -1.93 15.28
CA ALA A 290 30.92 -1.10 16.38
C ALA A 290 31.86 -1.19 17.60
N THR A 291 32.04 -0.07 18.30
CA THR A 291 32.86 0.01 19.52
C THR A 291 32.15 -0.52 20.77
N LEU A 292 30.84 -0.75 20.69
CA LEU A 292 30.00 -1.26 21.77
C LEU A 292 29.54 -2.70 21.47
N PRO A 293 29.34 -3.55 22.50
CA PRO A 293 28.65 -4.82 22.35
C PRO A 293 27.20 -4.62 21.92
N ILE A 294 26.77 -5.37 20.91
CA ILE A 294 25.42 -5.31 20.35
C ILE A 294 24.81 -6.70 20.29
N TYR A 295 23.59 -6.85 20.80
CA TYR A 295 22.77 -8.03 20.63
C TYR A 295 21.63 -7.75 19.65
N VAL A 296 21.64 -8.46 18.52
CA VAL A 296 20.70 -8.28 17.43
C VAL A 296 19.63 -9.37 17.49
N MET A 297 18.41 -8.94 17.77
CA MET A 297 17.22 -9.80 17.87
C MET A 297 16.64 -10.04 16.48
N ASN A 298 17.14 -11.06 15.77
CA ASN A 298 16.51 -11.55 14.54
C ASN A 298 15.23 -12.35 14.83
N VAL A 299 15.08 -12.85 16.06
CA VAL A 299 13.83 -13.41 16.58
C VAL A 299 13.32 -12.47 17.67
N THR A 300 12.21 -11.80 17.42
CA THR A 300 11.63 -10.85 18.38
C THR A 300 10.54 -11.49 19.23
N TYR A 301 9.99 -12.63 18.80
CA TYR A 301 9.08 -13.45 19.60
C TYR A 301 9.19 -14.93 19.18
N PRO A 302 9.45 -15.89 20.10
CA PRO A 302 9.64 -15.68 21.52
C PRO A 302 11.00 -15.00 21.81
N ILE A 303 11.07 -14.23 22.89
CA ILE A 303 12.35 -13.78 23.45
C ILE A 303 13.00 -14.97 24.16
N VAL A 304 14.32 -15.10 24.02
CA VAL A 304 15.11 -16.13 24.70
C VAL A 304 15.74 -15.52 25.94
N ASP A 305 15.16 -15.81 27.11
CA ASP A 305 15.56 -15.22 28.39
C ASP A 305 17.05 -15.43 28.70
N ASP A 306 17.58 -16.63 28.46
CA ASP A 306 18.99 -16.97 28.70
C ASP A 306 19.94 -16.08 27.87
N GLU A 307 19.65 -15.85 26.58
CA GLU A 307 20.49 -15.01 25.72
C GLU A 307 20.48 -13.54 26.19
N ILE A 308 19.35 -13.06 26.71
CA ILE A 308 19.26 -11.72 27.29
C ILE A 308 20.10 -11.63 28.56
N LEU A 309 19.96 -12.57 29.49
CA LEU A 309 20.70 -12.56 30.75
C LEU A 309 22.20 -12.69 30.52
N ASP A 310 22.63 -13.57 29.63
CA ASP A 310 24.02 -13.72 29.21
C ASP A 310 24.54 -12.41 28.60
N PHE A 311 23.73 -11.73 27.78
CA PHE A 311 24.13 -10.43 27.24
C PHE A 311 24.21 -9.35 28.32
N MET A 312 23.38 -9.38 29.37
CA MET A 312 23.38 -8.37 30.42
C MET A 312 24.52 -8.54 31.42
N GLU A 313 25.14 -9.72 31.49
CA GLU A 313 26.24 -10.00 32.40
C GLU A 313 27.39 -8.98 32.25
N GLY A 314 27.82 -8.41 33.38
CA GLY A 314 28.89 -7.41 33.44
C GLY A 314 28.51 -6.01 32.93
N LYS A 315 27.28 -5.78 32.47
CA LYS A 315 26.84 -4.47 31.96
C LYS A 315 26.21 -3.62 33.05
N LYS A 316 26.60 -2.35 33.08
CA LYS A 316 25.99 -1.30 33.89
C LYS A 316 24.70 -0.79 33.27
N ALA A 317 24.69 -0.58 31.95
CA ALA A 317 23.51 -0.11 31.22
C ALA A 317 23.41 -0.69 29.81
N VAL A 318 22.18 -0.86 29.34
CA VAL A 318 21.86 -1.33 27.99
C VAL A 318 20.77 -0.47 27.37
N LEU A 319 21.01 -0.01 26.15
CA LEU A 319 20.00 0.67 25.33
C LEU A 319 19.24 -0.34 24.46
N LEU A 320 17.91 -0.39 24.60
CA LEU A 320 17.01 -1.12 23.72
C LEU A 320 16.49 -0.22 22.61
N VAL A 321 16.74 -0.62 21.36
CA VAL A 321 16.20 0.00 20.16
C VAL A 321 15.01 -0.82 19.67
N GLU A 322 13.83 -0.48 20.17
CA GLU A 322 12.53 -1.05 19.78
C GLU A 322 11.69 0.00 19.05
N GLU A 323 11.29 -0.25 17.79
CA GLU A 323 10.42 0.65 17.03
C GLU A 323 8.95 0.50 17.44
N GLY A 324 8.28 1.66 17.56
CA GLY A 324 6.84 1.75 17.72
C GLY A 324 6.28 1.54 19.13
N HIS A 325 4.95 1.60 19.22
CA HIS A 325 4.17 1.51 20.45
C HIS A 325 3.04 0.49 20.32
N PRO A 326 2.68 -0.28 21.36
CA PRO A 326 3.32 -0.38 22.69
C PRO A 326 4.75 -0.95 22.64
N ASN A 327 5.54 -0.76 23.70
CA ASN A 327 6.92 -1.25 23.85
C ASN A 327 6.96 -2.69 24.42
N TYR A 328 6.45 -3.65 23.64
CA TYR A 328 6.33 -5.06 24.04
C TYR A 328 7.66 -5.69 24.49
N ILE A 329 8.75 -5.44 23.75
CA ILE A 329 10.06 -6.01 24.05
C ILE A 329 10.60 -5.39 25.34
N GLU A 330 10.54 -4.07 25.49
CA GLU A 330 11.00 -3.39 26.71
C GLU A 330 10.28 -3.89 27.97
N GLN A 331 8.97 -4.07 27.90
CA GLN A 331 8.18 -4.61 29.02
C GLN A 331 8.58 -6.04 29.38
N GLN A 332 8.84 -6.88 28.37
CA GLN A 332 9.27 -8.26 28.58
C GLN A 332 10.70 -8.34 29.14
N LEU A 333 11.64 -7.55 28.61
CA LEU A 333 13.01 -7.51 29.12
C LEU A 333 13.05 -7.03 30.58
N ASN A 334 12.30 -5.98 30.93
CA ASN A 334 12.19 -5.54 32.33
C ASN A 334 11.68 -6.66 33.25
N THR A 335 10.75 -7.49 32.77
CA THR A 335 10.24 -8.64 33.53
C THR A 335 11.32 -9.70 33.74
N ILE A 336 12.05 -10.06 32.67
CA ILE A 336 13.16 -11.02 32.71
C ILE A 336 14.23 -10.57 33.71
N LEU A 337 14.70 -9.32 33.59
CA LEU A 337 15.73 -8.74 34.46
C LEU A 337 15.28 -8.75 35.93
N ARG A 338 14.03 -8.36 36.19
CA ARG A 338 13.49 -8.32 37.55
C ARG A 338 13.37 -9.70 38.17
N GLN A 339 12.96 -10.71 37.41
CA GLN A 339 12.84 -12.10 37.88
C GLN A 339 14.20 -12.73 38.14
N ALA A 340 15.21 -12.41 37.33
CA ALA A 340 16.59 -12.88 37.50
C ALA A 340 17.37 -12.12 38.58
N GLY A 341 16.86 -10.99 39.08
CA GLY A 341 17.60 -10.13 40.00
C GLY A 341 18.80 -9.44 39.34
N CYS A 342 18.71 -9.14 38.04
CA CYS A 342 19.74 -8.43 37.30
C CYS A 342 19.66 -6.91 37.58
N ASP A 343 20.79 -6.32 37.98
CA ASP A 343 20.90 -4.90 38.34
C ASP A 343 21.27 -3.99 37.13
N THR A 344 21.43 -4.55 35.93
CA THR A 344 21.73 -3.78 34.71
C THR A 344 20.58 -2.82 34.40
N VAL A 345 20.91 -1.55 34.18
CA VAL A 345 19.93 -0.52 33.81
C VAL A 345 19.50 -0.71 32.36
N LEU A 346 18.22 -0.91 32.12
CA LEU A 346 17.64 -0.97 30.77
C LEU A 346 17.03 0.39 30.42
N ASN A 347 17.54 1.01 29.34
CA ASN A 347 16.98 2.23 28.77
C ASN A 347 16.36 1.90 27.39
N GLY A 348 15.21 2.48 27.08
CA GLY A 348 14.48 2.27 25.84
C GLY A 348 13.70 3.52 25.45
N LYS A 349 12.38 3.53 25.68
CA LYS A 349 11.51 4.68 25.35
C LYS A 349 11.79 5.95 26.16
N ASP A 350 12.52 5.86 27.26
CA ASP A 350 13.03 7.03 27.99
C ASP A 350 14.14 7.77 27.20
N MET A 351 14.84 7.08 26.30
CA MET A 351 15.91 7.63 25.46
C MET A 351 15.49 7.90 24.02
N ILE A 352 14.67 7.02 23.44
CA ILE A 352 14.23 7.08 22.04
C ILE A 352 12.71 7.30 21.99
N SER A 353 12.22 8.07 21.02
CA SER A 353 10.79 8.43 20.92
C SER A 353 9.86 7.21 20.93
N ASP A 354 8.71 7.31 21.57
CA ASP A 354 7.63 6.32 21.55
C ASP A 354 6.78 6.38 20.26
N ILE A 355 6.90 7.45 19.48
CA ILE A 355 6.09 7.73 18.29
C ILE A 355 6.90 7.72 16.99
N GLY A 356 6.21 7.33 15.92
CA GLY A 356 6.72 7.41 14.54
C GLY A 356 7.80 6.39 14.19
N GLU A 357 8.21 6.44 12.92
CA GLU A 357 9.27 5.59 12.36
C GLU A 357 10.65 5.93 12.94
N TYR A 358 11.42 4.89 13.25
CA TYR A 358 12.80 4.98 13.68
C TYR A 358 13.73 5.18 12.49
N THR A 359 13.69 6.39 11.96
CA THR A 359 14.69 6.88 11.02
C THR A 359 16.06 6.98 11.69
N CYS A 360 17.13 7.04 10.89
CA CYS A 360 18.49 7.23 11.39
C CYS A 360 18.60 8.45 12.32
N ASP A 361 17.88 9.53 12.03
CA ASP A 361 17.92 10.74 12.87
C ASP A 361 17.26 10.54 14.24
N VAL A 362 16.17 9.76 14.30
CA VAL A 362 15.50 9.41 15.56
C VAL A 362 16.42 8.57 16.43
N ILE A 363 17.02 7.51 15.87
CA ILE A 363 17.96 6.64 16.59
C ILE A 363 19.20 7.44 17.02
N LYS A 364 19.78 8.28 16.13
CA LYS A 364 20.97 9.10 16.46
C LYS A 364 20.72 10.04 17.63
N LYS A 365 19.55 10.70 17.69
CA LYS A 365 19.19 11.59 18.80
C LYS A 365 19.12 10.82 20.12
N GLY A 366 18.47 9.67 20.14
CA GLY A 366 18.35 8.83 21.34
C GLY A 366 19.69 8.23 21.78
N LEU A 367 20.48 7.73 20.82
CA LEU A 367 21.83 7.23 21.08
C LEU A 367 22.77 8.32 21.62
N ASN A 368 22.70 9.54 21.09
CA ASN A 368 23.48 10.67 21.61
C ASN A 368 23.06 11.05 23.04
N LYS A 369 21.77 10.95 23.38
CA LYS A 369 21.29 11.16 24.75
C LYS A 369 21.85 10.09 25.69
N PHE A 370 21.71 8.81 25.33
CA PHE A 370 22.24 7.67 26.09
C PHE A 370 23.77 7.75 26.27
N ALA A 371 24.49 8.07 25.18
CA ALA A 371 25.94 8.18 25.21
C ALA A 371 26.46 9.34 26.09
N LYS A 372 25.68 10.42 26.25
CA LYS A 372 26.00 11.52 27.18
C LYS A 372 25.78 11.10 28.63
N GLU A 373 24.71 10.37 28.92
CA GLU A 373 24.38 9.92 30.27
C GLU A 373 25.40 8.92 30.82
N HIS A 374 25.98 8.10 29.94
CA HIS A 374 27.00 7.10 30.29
C HIS A 374 28.43 7.48 29.87
N GLU A 375 28.69 8.76 29.60
CA GLU A 375 30.03 9.33 29.34
C GLU A 375 30.84 8.63 28.20
N LEU A 376 30.15 8.09 27.19
CA LEU A 376 30.77 7.35 26.08
C LEU A 376 31.52 8.24 25.07
N LEU A 377 31.15 9.52 24.97
CA LEU A 377 31.68 10.44 23.94
C LEU A 377 32.76 11.38 24.52
N LYS A 378 33.99 11.24 24.04
CA LYS A 378 35.12 12.13 24.37
C LYS A 378 35.14 13.33 23.43
N SER A 379 34.54 14.45 23.87
CA SER A 379 34.51 15.77 23.20
C SER A 379 33.61 15.89 21.96
N GLN A 380 32.72 16.89 21.98
CA GLN A 380 31.82 17.22 20.87
C GLN A 380 32.61 17.87 19.73
N LYS A 381 32.54 17.33 18.51
CA LYS A 381 32.45 18.24 17.36
C LYS A 381 31.10 18.93 17.51
N ALA A 382 31.11 20.25 17.68
CA ALA A 382 29.90 21.05 17.63
C ALA A 382 29.12 20.63 16.38
N ASP A 383 27.83 20.32 16.54
CA ASP A 383 26.93 20.07 15.41
C ASP A 383 27.28 21.11 14.34
N ALA A 384 27.80 20.66 13.19
CA ALA A 384 27.98 21.55 12.06
C ALA A 384 26.59 22.14 11.81
N GLN A 385 26.43 23.42 12.13
CA GLN A 385 25.16 24.14 12.10
C GLN A 385 24.42 23.69 10.86
N SER A 386 23.29 23.00 11.07
CA SER A 386 22.47 22.55 9.97
C SER A 386 22.19 23.77 9.11
N GLN A 387 22.48 23.66 7.82
CA GLN A 387 22.01 24.60 6.81
C GLN A 387 20.59 25.00 7.17
N THR A 388 20.29 26.31 7.12
CA THR A 388 18.96 26.87 7.38
C THR A 388 17.92 25.89 6.86
N PRO A 389 17.00 25.37 7.69
CA PRO A 389 16.09 24.33 7.25
C PRO A 389 15.42 24.83 5.98
N VAL A 390 15.74 24.20 4.86
CA VAL A 390 15.06 24.47 3.61
C VAL A 390 13.62 24.09 3.90
N GLU A 391 12.73 25.07 3.86
CA GLU A 391 11.32 24.82 4.05
C GLU A 391 10.84 24.01 2.84
N ILE A 392 10.87 22.69 2.97
CA ILE A 392 10.41 21.78 1.92
C ILE A 392 8.89 21.87 1.92
N PRO A 393 8.26 22.29 0.81
CA PRO A 393 6.80 22.33 0.73
C PRO A 393 6.22 20.95 1.01
N ALA A 394 5.18 20.90 1.84
CA ALA A 394 4.44 19.67 2.07
C ALA A 394 3.94 19.10 0.73
N ARG A 395 4.08 17.78 0.56
CA ARG A 395 3.57 17.06 -0.62
C ARG A 395 2.42 16.16 -0.19
N PRO A 396 1.22 16.71 0.05
CA PRO A 396 0.06 15.89 0.36
C PRO A 396 -0.26 14.95 -0.80
N VAL A 397 -0.91 13.83 -0.46
CA VAL A 397 -1.46 12.90 -1.44
C VAL A 397 -2.45 13.62 -2.37
N GLY A 398 -2.43 13.26 -3.65
CA GLY A 398 -3.26 13.90 -4.67
C GLY A 398 -3.59 13.00 -5.83
N PHE A 399 -4.63 13.36 -6.58
CA PHE A 399 -5.12 12.55 -7.70
C PHE A 399 -4.33 12.78 -8.99
N CYS A 400 -4.10 11.71 -9.74
CA CYS A 400 -3.49 11.77 -11.07
C CYS A 400 -4.21 12.74 -12.02
N THR A 401 -3.48 13.26 -13.01
CA THR A 401 -4.07 14.03 -14.10
C THR A 401 -5.16 13.22 -14.81
N GLY A 402 -6.36 13.78 -14.85
CA GLY A 402 -7.51 13.15 -15.48
C GLY A 402 -8.10 11.97 -14.71
N CYS A 403 -7.81 11.82 -13.41
CA CYS A 403 -8.43 10.80 -12.56
C CYS A 403 -9.97 10.76 -12.73
N PRO A 404 -10.58 9.57 -12.93
CA PRO A 404 -12.02 9.42 -13.12
C PRO A 404 -12.86 9.76 -11.88
N GLU A 405 -12.25 9.89 -10.70
CA GLU A 405 -12.96 10.21 -9.47
C GLU A 405 -13.24 11.70 -9.26
N ARG A 406 -12.47 12.58 -9.91
CA ARG A 406 -12.63 14.04 -9.79
C ARG A 406 -14.04 14.53 -10.17
N PRO A 407 -14.63 14.08 -11.30
CA PRO A 407 -16.02 14.37 -11.62
C PRO A 407 -17.03 13.96 -10.55
N MET A 408 -16.81 12.81 -9.90
CA MET A 408 -17.68 12.35 -8.81
C MET A 408 -17.63 13.32 -7.64
N PHE A 409 -16.46 13.79 -7.23
CA PHE A 409 -16.34 14.79 -6.16
C PHE A 409 -17.00 16.12 -6.52
N THR A 410 -16.85 16.56 -7.76
CA THR A 410 -17.59 17.74 -8.26
C THR A 410 -19.11 17.51 -8.16
N ALA A 411 -19.62 16.35 -8.56
CA ALA A 411 -21.04 16.03 -8.47
C ALA A 411 -21.53 16.07 -7.01
N ILE A 412 -20.75 15.55 -6.07
CA ILE A 412 -21.04 15.61 -4.63
C ILE A 412 -21.13 17.07 -4.16
N GLN A 413 -20.15 17.92 -4.48
CA GLN A 413 -20.17 19.35 -4.11
C GLN A 413 -21.38 20.10 -4.69
N LEU A 414 -21.80 19.75 -5.91
CA LEU A 414 -23.00 20.32 -6.53
C LEU A 414 -24.27 19.85 -5.81
N VAL A 415 -24.38 18.57 -5.45
CA VAL A 415 -25.52 18.07 -4.67
C VAL A 415 -25.55 18.72 -3.27
N GLU A 416 -24.41 18.91 -2.60
CA GLU A 416 -24.37 19.63 -1.32
C GLU A 416 -24.86 21.08 -1.43
N LYS A 417 -24.66 21.75 -2.57
CA LYS A 417 -25.26 23.07 -2.83
C LYS A 417 -26.78 23.01 -2.96
N ASP A 418 -27.32 21.94 -3.53
CA ASP A 418 -28.75 21.79 -3.77
C ASP A 418 -29.54 21.39 -2.51
N ILE A 419 -28.99 20.46 -1.71
CA ILE A 419 -29.72 19.84 -0.59
C ILE A 419 -29.06 20.04 0.79
N GLY A 420 -27.94 20.76 0.84
CA GLY A 420 -27.10 20.93 2.03
C GLY A 420 -26.13 19.77 2.24
N SER A 421 -25.15 19.96 3.14
CA SER A 421 -24.16 18.95 3.51
C SER A 421 -24.79 17.71 4.12
N PHE A 422 -24.20 16.54 3.90
CA PHE A 422 -24.62 15.25 4.45
C PHE A 422 -23.40 14.43 4.89
N HIS A 423 -23.63 13.36 5.67
CA HIS A 423 -22.53 12.52 6.14
C HIS A 423 -21.96 11.66 5.01
N ILE A 424 -20.65 11.71 4.83
CA ILE A 424 -19.90 10.95 3.84
C ILE A 424 -18.87 10.06 4.55
N SER A 425 -19.04 8.75 4.44
CA SER A 425 -18.05 7.77 4.91
C SER A 425 -17.21 7.28 3.72
N ALA A 426 -15.90 7.44 3.80
CA ALA A 426 -14.98 6.99 2.77
C ALA A 426 -14.34 5.66 3.16
N ASP A 427 -14.12 4.81 2.18
CA ASP A 427 -13.29 3.61 2.32
C ASP A 427 -11.80 3.95 2.07
N ILE A 428 -10.87 3.03 2.34
CA ILE A 428 -9.48 3.20 1.90
C ILE A 428 -9.40 3.07 0.37
N GLY A 429 -8.76 4.05 -0.29
CA GLY A 429 -8.58 4.07 -1.74
C GLY A 429 -8.20 5.46 -2.24
N CYS A 430 -8.12 5.67 -3.56
CA CYS A 430 -7.83 6.99 -4.12
C CYS A 430 -8.86 8.04 -3.67
N HIS A 431 -10.12 7.63 -3.48
CA HIS A 431 -11.19 8.54 -3.09
C HIS A 431 -11.02 9.13 -1.69
N LEU A 432 -10.24 8.48 -0.83
CA LEU A 432 -9.89 9.01 0.49
C LEU A 432 -9.16 10.37 0.41
N PHE A 433 -8.41 10.61 -0.67
CA PHE A 433 -7.68 11.85 -0.84
C PHE A 433 -8.59 13.08 -1.02
N SER A 434 -9.91 12.89 -1.22
CA SER A 434 -10.87 13.99 -1.30
C SER A 434 -11.04 14.74 0.02
N ILE A 435 -10.61 14.19 1.16
CA ILE A 435 -10.64 14.89 2.46
C ILE A 435 -9.76 16.13 2.44
N LEU A 436 -8.71 16.15 1.62
CA LEU A 436 -7.80 17.27 1.48
C LEU A 436 -8.31 18.32 0.47
N PRO A 437 -7.77 19.56 0.50
CA PRO A 437 -8.03 20.55 -0.53
C PRO A 437 -7.71 20.01 -1.95
N PRO A 438 -8.49 20.39 -2.98
CA PRO A 438 -9.56 21.40 -2.94
C PRO A 438 -10.96 20.86 -2.63
N PHE A 439 -11.12 19.54 -2.43
CA PHE A 439 -12.45 18.92 -2.34
C PHE A 439 -13.04 19.06 -0.92
N ASN A 440 -12.26 18.78 0.12
CA ASN A 440 -12.71 18.78 1.52
C ASN A 440 -13.95 17.89 1.76
N ILE A 441 -14.00 16.73 1.10
CA ILE A 441 -15.10 15.76 1.14
C ILE A 441 -14.71 14.55 1.99
N GLY A 442 -15.52 14.25 3.00
CA GLY A 442 -15.40 13.06 3.85
C GLY A 442 -15.50 13.40 5.33
N ASN A 443 -16.25 12.60 6.09
CA ASN A 443 -16.41 12.73 7.54
C ASN A 443 -15.71 11.63 8.32
N THR A 444 -15.67 10.42 7.76
CA THR A 444 -15.07 9.25 8.41
C THR A 444 -14.33 8.40 7.38
N THR A 445 -13.36 7.62 7.84
CA THR A 445 -12.69 6.60 7.03
C THR A 445 -12.67 5.30 7.79
N MET A 446 -13.08 4.20 7.16
CA MET A 446 -13.13 2.89 7.81
C MET A 446 -12.64 1.81 6.85
N GLY A 447 -11.45 1.26 7.11
CA GLY A 447 -10.93 0.03 6.52
C GLY A 447 -10.94 -0.06 4.99
N TYR A 448 -10.74 -1.28 4.48
CA TYR A 448 -10.84 -1.60 3.05
C TYR A 448 -12.06 -2.51 2.86
N GLY A 449 -13.07 -2.00 2.16
CA GLY A 449 -14.40 -2.60 2.06
C GLY A 449 -15.30 -2.34 3.28
N LEU A 450 -14.97 -1.41 4.19
CA LEU A 450 -15.73 -1.17 5.43
C LEU A 450 -16.44 0.19 5.47
N GLY A 451 -16.19 1.10 4.52
CA GLY A 451 -16.79 2.44 4.51
C GLY A 451 -18.32 2.44 4.68
N TRP A 452 -19.06 1.57 3.99
CA TRP A 452 -20.53 1.52 4.14
C TRP A 452 -20.99 0.90 5.45
N ALA A 453 -20.25 -0.11 5.93
CA ALA A 453 -20.50 -0.72 7.23
C ALA A 453 -20.31 0.31 8.36
N GLY A 454 -19.29 1.17 8.26
CA GLY A 454 -19.05 2.28 9.18
C GLY A 454 -20.21 3.28 9.23
N ALA A 455 -20.87 3.51 8.11
CA ALA A 455 -22.05 4.37 8.03
C ALA A 455 -23.37 3.69 8.49
N SER A 456 -23.36 2.38 8.82
CA SER A 456 -24.58 1.64 9.19
C SER A 456 -25.24 2.16 10.46
N ALA A 457 -24.48 2.77 11.36
CA ALA A 457 -25.01 3.41 12.58
C ALA A 457 -26.00 4.55 12.27
N PHE A 458 -25.93 5.14 11.07
CA PHE A 458 -26.86 6.16 10.60
C PHE A 458 -28.12 5.60 9.95
N ASN A 459 -28.42 4.30 10.11
CA ASN A 459 -29.66 3.70 9.62
C ASN A 459 -30.88 4.11 10.48
N LYS A 460 -31.21 5.40 10.46
CA LYS A 460 -32.34 6.02 11.16
C LYS A 460 -33.07 6.97 10.22
N GLN A 461 -34.34 7.22 10.52
CA GLN A 461 -35.11 8.20 9.77
C GLN A 461 -34.59 9.61 10.06
N ALA A 462 -34.03 10.26 9.04
CA ALA A 462 -33.52 11.62 9.10
C ALA A 462 -33.91 12.41 7.84
N LYS A 463 -33.64 13.72 7.84
CA LYS A 463 -33.91 14.61 6.69
C LYS A 463 -33.03 14.26 5.49
N GLN A 464 -31.81 13.80 5.73
CA GLN A 464 -30.83 13.44 4.70
C GLN A 464 -30.34 12.00 4.91
N ARG A 465 -29.98 11.36 3.80
CA ARG A 465 -29.29 10.07 3.79
C ARG A 465 -27.80 10.26 4.00
N THR A 466 -27.11 9.20 4.40
CA THR A 466 -25.64 9.16 4.33
C THR A 466 -25.19 8.63 2.98
N LEU A 467 -24.01 9.07 2.55
CA LEU A 467 -23.29 8.55 1.40
C LEU A 467 -22.07 7.77 1.88
N SER A 468 -21.80 6.64 1.25
CA SER A 468 -20.53 5.93 1.40
C SER A 468 -19.84 5.79 0.06
N ILE A 469 -18.53 6.02 0.02
CA ILE A 469 -17.72 5.93 -1.20
C ILE A 469 -16.73 4.78 -1.05
N MET A 470 -16.73 3.87 -2.02
CA MET A 470 -15.95 2.64 -2.01
C MET A 470 -15.35 2.40 -3.40
N GLY A 471 -14.12 1.89 -3.48
CA GLY A 471 -13.56 1.43 -4.75
C GLY A 471 -14.01 0.00 -5.09
N ASP A 472 -13.97 -0.37 -6.37
CA ASP A 472 -14.13 -1.75 -6.84
C ASP A 472 -13.27 -2.78 -6.07
N GLY A 473 -12.03 -2.45 -5.77
CA GLY A 473 -11.16 -3.31 -4.96
C GLY A 473 -11.68 -3.52 -3.53
N GLY A 474 -12.12 -2.45 -2.85
CA GLY A 474 -12.73 -2.57 -1.51
C GLY A 474 -14.05 -3.35 -1.55
N PHE A 475 -14.82 -3.18 -2.63
CA PHE A 475 -16.06 -3.92 -2.86
C PHE A 475 -15.83 -5.44 -2.95
N TRP A 476 -14.88 -5.87 -3.78
CA TRP A 476 -14.58 -7.30 -3.96
C TRP A 476 -13.79 -7.92 -2.79
N HIS A 477 -13.08 -7.10 -2.02
CA HIS A 477 -12.31 -7.57 -0.85
C HIS A 477 -13.21 -7.92 0.33
N ASN A 478 -14.04 -6.98 0.79
CA ASN A 478 -14.96 -7.19 1.92
C ASN A 478 -16.30 -6.45 1.77
N GLY A 479 -16.40 -5.46 0.88
CA GLY A 479 -17.56 -4.57 0.79
C GLY A 479 -18.86 -5.27 0.39
N LEU A 480 -18.80 -6.37 -0.38
CA LEU A 480 -19.98 -7.17 -0.71
C LEU A 480 -20.63 -7.80 0.53
N THR A 481 -19.84 -8.32 1.47
CA THR A 481 -20.35 -9.00 2.66
C THR A 481 -20.63 -8.02 3.80
N SER A 482 -19.64 -7.23 4.19
CA SER A 482 -19.71 -6.32 5.34
C SER A 482 -20.58 -5.09 5.09
N GLY A 483 -20.58 -4.59 3.84
CA GLY A 483 -21.35 -3.43 3.40
C GLY A 483 -22.70 -3.85 2.84
N VAL A 484 -22.72 -4.43 1.64
CA VAL A 484 -23.95 -4.72 0.89
C VAL A 484 -24.84 -5.74 1.60
N GLY A 485 -24.27 -6.86 2.05
CA GLY A 485 -25.02 -7.88 2.80
C GLY A 485 -25.69 -7.29 4.05
N ASN A 486 -24.93 -6.55 4.86
CA ASN A 486 -25.45 -5.89 6.07
C ASN A 486 -26.51 -4.82 5.75
N ALA A 487 -26.32 -4.04 4.69
CA ALA A 487 -27.25 -3.01 4.25
C ALA A 487 -28.60 -3.60 3.80
N VAL A 488 -28.57 -4.68 3.02
CA VAL A 488 -29.77 -5.41 2.60
C VAL A 488 -30.46 -6.04 3.80
N PHE A 489 -29.71 -6.73 4.67
CA PHE A 489 -30.24 -7.38 5.87
C PHE A 489 -30.98 -6.39 6.78
N ASN A 490 -30.42 -5.19 6.98
CA ASN A 490 -31.01 -4.14 7.82
C ASN A 490 -31.90 -3.14 7.06
N GLN A 491 -32.20 -3.40 5.79
CA GLN A 491 -33.05 -2.55 4.94
C GLN A 491 -32.66 -1.07 4.97
N THR A 492 -31.35 -0.78 4.93
CA THR A 492 -30.89 0.61 5.05
C THR A 492 -31.40 1.48 3.91
N ASP A 493 -31.73 2.74 4.19
CA ASP A 493 -32.13 3.70 3.17
C ASP A 493 -30.97 4.54 2.59
N ASN A 494 -29.74 4.31 3.07
CA ASN A 494 -28.55 5.07 2.72
C ASN A 494 -27.98 4.71 1.34
N VAL A 495 -27.03 5.53 0.86
CA VAL A 495 -26.46 5.44 -0.49
C VAL A 495 -25.03 4.92 -0.43
N LEU A 496 -24.71 3.91 -1.24
CA LEU A 496 -23.35 3.50 -1.56
C LEU A 496 -23.02 3.92 -2.99
N MET A 497 -21.86 4.56 -3.17
CA MET A 497 -21.27 4.84 -4.46
C MET A 497 -19.99 4.02 -4.61
N ILE A 498 -19.98 3.10 -5.58
CA ILE A 498 -18.85 2.24 -5.92
C ILE A 498 -18.14 2.84 -7.12
N VAL A 499 -16.84 3.11 -7.00
CA VAL A 499 -15.98 3.57 -8.08
C VAL A 499 -15.39 2.35 -8.79
N ASP A 500 -15.91 2.05 -9.98
CA ASP A 500 -15.42 0.97 -10.83
C ASP A 500 -14.38 1.51 -11.81
N ASN A 501 -13.11 1.40 -11.42
CA ASN A 501 -11.99 1.89 -12.22
C ASN A 501 -11.20 0.78 -12.91
N ASN A 502 -11.64 -0.47 -12.73
CA ASN A 502 -11.14 -1.73 -13.26
C ASN A 502 -9.84 -2.22 -12.64
N TYR A 503 -9.34 -1.62 -11.56
CA TYR A 503 -8.05 -1.99 -10.98
C TYR A 503 -7.98 -1.68 -9.48
N SER A 504 -7.10 -2.37 -8.75
CA SER A 504 -6.64 -1.86 -7.46
C SER A 504 -5.68 -0.69 -7.69
N ALA A 505 -6.24 0.49 -7.96
CA ALA A 505 -5.52 1.63 -8.55
C ALA A 505 -4.47 2.24 -7.62
N ALA A 506 -4.74 2.29 -6.31
CA ALA A 506 -3.85 2.91 -5.32
C ALA A 506 -2.57 2.09 -5.05
N THR A 507 -2.60 0.77 -5.29
CA THR A 507 -1.56 -0.18 -4.88
C THR A 507 -0.71 -0.72 -6.03
N GLY A 508 -0.91 -0.24 -7.25
CA GLY A 508 -0.09 -0.59 -8.41
C GLY A 508 -0.86 -0.84 -9.71
N GLY A 509 -2.18 -1.03 -9.62
CA GLY A 509 -3.03 -1.31 -10.77
C GLY A 509 -3.23 -2.80 -11.04
N GLN A 510 -3.24 -3.62 -9.99
CA GLN A 510 -3.50 -5.06 -10.08
C GLN A 510 -4.92 -5.33 -10.55
N ASP A 511 -5.09 -6.44 -11.28
CA ASP A 511 -6.41 -6.91 -11.70
C ASP A 511 -7.20 -7.49 -10.52
N LEU A 512 -8.51 -7.31 -10.58
CA LEU A 512 -9.53 -7.74 -9.62
C LEU A 512 -10.73 -8.31 -10.37
N MET A 513 -11.76 -8.77 -9.68
CA MET A 513 -12.86 -9.50 -10.33
C MET A 513 -13.60 -8.69 -11.40
N SER A 514 -13.78 -7.38 -11.23
CA SER A 514 -14.39 -6.50 -12.25
C SER A 514 -13.42 -5.97 -13.32
N SER A 515 -12.13 -6.34 -13.26
CA SER A 515 -11.15 -5.90 -14.26
C SER A 515 -11.49 -6.40 -15.65
N LYS A 516 -11.09 -5.63 -16.68
CA LYS A 516 -11.35 -5.95 -18.09
C LYS A 516 -10.25 -6.77 -18.75
N ALA A 517 -9.17 -7.08 -18.03
CA ALA A 517 -8.09 -7.91 -18.55
C ALA A 517 -8.56 -9.37 -18.70
N GLU A 518 -8.16 -10.01 -19.81
CA GLU A 518 -8.34 -11.45 -19.99
C GLU A 518 -7.17 -12.22 -19.37
N HIS A 519 -7.49 -13.32 -18.70
CA HIS A 519 -6.52 -14.18 -18.02
C HIS A 519 -6.84 -15.65 -18.32
N GLU A 520 -5.82 -16.48 -18.52
CA GLU A 520 -6.01 -17.92 -18.77
C GLU A 520 -6.52 -18.66 -17.52
N LYS A 521 -6.11 -18.21 -16.33
CA LYS A 521 -6.34 -18.91 -15.05
C LYS A 521 -7.26 -18.16 -14.08
N ARG A 522 -7.62 -16.90 -14.37
CA ARG A 522 -8.44 -16.06 -13.47
C ARG A 522 -9.74 -15.66 -14.15
N SER A 523 -10.84 -15.71 -13.40
CA SER A 523 -12.13 -15.23 -13.86
C SER A 523 -12.28 -13.74 -13.54
N THR A 524 -12.27 -12.90 -14.58
CA THR A 524 -12.44 -11.44 -14.50
C THR A 524 -13.75 -11.01 -15.19
N GLN A 525 -13.96 -9.70 -15.35
CA GLN A 525 -15.15 -9.12 -15.99
C GLN A 525 -16.46 -9.36 -15.23
N HIS A 526 -16.40 -9.64 -13.93
CA HIS A 526 -17.57 -9.77 -13.07
C HIS A 526 -18.21 -8.40 -12.86
N ASP A 527 -19.48 -8.29 -13.22
CA ASP A 527 -20.23 -7.05 -13.12
C ASP A 527 -20.66 -6.76 -11.67
N ILE A 528 -20.26 -5.59 -11.15
CA ILE A 528 -20.58 -5.15 -9.79
C ILE A 528 -22.10 -4.97 -9.62
N ALA A 529 -22.79 -4.40 -10.61
CA ALA A 529 -24.23 -4.17 -10.51
C ALA A 529 -25.00 -5.49 -10.37
N THR A 530 -24.57 -6.53 -11.09
CA THR A 530 -25.13 -7.88 -11.02
C THR A 530 -24.86 -8.53 -9.67
N ALA A 531 -23.65 -8.43 -9.13
CA ALA A 531 -23.32 -8.96 -7.81
C ALA A 531 -24.16 -8.33 -6.70
N VAL A 532 -24.30 -7.00 -6.72
CA VAL A 532 -25.10 -6.23 -5.76
C VAL A 532 -26.59 -6.57 -5.86
N LYS A 533 -27.13 -6.72 -7.07
CA LYS A 533 -28.50 -7.21 -7.30
C LYS A 533 -28.69 -8.63 -6.78
N GLY A 534 -27.69 -9.50 -6.97
CA GLY A 534 -27.70 -10.88 -6.48
C GLY A 534 -27.81 -11.00 -4.96
N VAL A 535 -27.28 -10.03 -4.21
CA VAL A 535 -27.44 -9.95 -2.74
C VAL A 535 -28.83 -9.44 -2.32
N GLY A 536 -29.51 -8.67 -3.17
CA GLY A 536 -30.89 -8.23 -2.94
C GLY A 536 -31.14 -6.71 -3.05
N VAL A 537 -30.19 -5.93 -3.53
CA VAL A 537 -30.42 -4.50 -3.78
C VAL A 537 -31.27 -4.30 -5.02
N THR A 538 -32.36 -3.54 -4.89
CA THR A 538 -33.30 -3.27 -5.98
C THR A 538 -33.06 -1.93 -6.69
N TRP A 539 -32.48 -0.95 -5.99
CA TRP A 539 -32.11 0.35 -6.58
C TRP A 539 -30.62 0.35 -6.92
N VAL A 540 -30.31 0.10 -8.19
CA VAL A 540 -28.93 0.11 -8.73
C VAL A 540 -28.89 0.97 -9.99
N LYS A 541 -27.96 1.92 -10.05
CA LYS A 541 -27.73 2.79 -11.20
C LYS A 541 -26.26 2.75 -11.60
N GLU A 542 -25.99 2.69 -12.89
CA GLU A 542 -24.64 2.75 -13.44
C GLU A 542 -24.48 4.06 -14.21
N VAL A 543 -23.31 4.69 -14.08
CA VAL A 543 -23.03 5.98 -14.69
C VAL A 543 -21.55 6.14 -14.96
N ARG A 544 -21.21 6.72 -16.12
CA ARG A 544 -19.83 7.06 -16.45
C ARG A 544 -19.41 8.31 -15.67
N THR A 545 -18.29 8.25 -14.95
CA THR A 545 -17.90 9.35 -14.07
C THR A 545 -17.71 10.69 -14.80
N TYR A 546 -17.16 10.68 -16.02
CA TYR A 546 -16.96 11.91 -16.79
C TYR A 546 -18.25 12.58 -17.29
N ASP A 547 -19.41 11.92 -17.19
CA ASP A 547 -20.72 12.54 -17.44
C ASP A 547 -21.21 13.23 -16.16
N LEU A 548 -20.71 14.45 -15.93
CA LEU A 548 -20.95 15.18 -14.68
C LEU A 548 -22.45 15.48 -14.47
N VAL A 549 -23.17 15.78 -15.55
CA VAL A 549 -24.61 16.11 -15.50
C VAL A 549 -25.40 14.88 -15.06
N GLN A 550 -25.12 13.72 -15.65
CA GLN A 550 -25.79 12.47 -15.27
C GLN A 550 -25.39 12.03 -13.85
N MET A 551 -24.11 12.14 -13.48
CA MET A 551 -23.62 11.85 -12.12
C MET A 551 -24.35 12.67 -11.06
N HIS A 552 -24.47 13.99 -11.27
CA HIS A 552 -25.20 14.88 -10.38
C HIS A 552 -26.68 14.49 -10.27
N SER A 553 -27.35 14.26 -11.40
CA SER A 553 -28.77 13.90 -11.42
C SER A 553 -29.06 12.59 -10.70
N ILE A 554 -28.25 11.54 -10.93
CA ILE A 554 -28.41 10.23 -10.29
C ILE A 554 -28.11 10.30 -8.79
N LEU A 555 -27.06 11.03 -8.39
CA LEU A 555 -26.74 11.20 -6.98
C LEU A 555 -27.87 11.98 -6.26
N LEU A 556 -28.36 13.05 -6.86
CA LEU A 556 -29.49 13.81 -6.33
C LEU A 556 -30.74 12.93 -6.20
N GLU A 557 -31.04 12.09 -7.20
CA GLU A 557 -32.13 11.11 -7.13
C GLU A 557 -31.92 10.12 -5.97
N ALA A 558 -30.73 9.54 -5.82
CA ALA A 558 -30.43 8.60 -4.74
C ALA A 558 -30.64 9.23 -3.36
N MET A 559 -30.25 10.50 -3.20
CA MET A 559 -30.35 11.23 -1.95
C MET A 559 -31.78 11.66 -1.61
N THR A 560 -32.66 11.83 -2.60
CA THR A 560 -33.99 12.43 -2.42
C THR A 560 -35.18 11.51 -2.73
N THR A 561 -34.96 10.39 -3.44
CA THR A 561 -36.02 9.47 -3.86
C THR A 561 -36.85 8.95 -2.68
N LYS A 562 -38.13 8.66 -2.91
CA LYS A 562 -39.02 8.06 -1.90
C LYS A 562 -38.93 6.53 -1.86
N VAL A 563 -38.23 5.92 -2.82
CA VAL A 563 -38.01 4.46 -2.86
C VAL A 563 -37.22 4.04 -1.61
N ARG A 564 -37.73 3.02 -0.91
CA ARG A 564 -37.12 2.47 0.30
C ARG A 564 -36.09 1.39 -0.01
N GLY A 565 -35.18 1.15 0.92
CA GLY A 565 -34.12 0.15 0.83
C GLY A 565 -32.81 0.72 0.29
N PRO A 566 -31.76 -0.10 0.16
CA PRO A 566 -30.42 0.38 -0.17
C PRO A 566 -30.33 0.96 -1.58
N LYS A 567 -29.54 2.03 -1.75
CA LYS A 567 -29.27 2.65 -3.06
C LYS A 567 -27.81 2.41 -3.41
N VAL A 568 -27.54 1.83 -4.57
CA VAL A 568 -26.17 1.65 -5.07
C VAL A 568 -25.98 2.37 -6.40
N ILE A 569 -24.94 3.19 -6.48
CA ILE A 569 -24.47 3.84 -7.70
C ILE A 569 -23.13 3.20 -8.07
N VAL A 570 -22.99 2.65 -9.27
CA VAL A 570 -21.71 2.20 -9.81
C VAL A 570 -21.18 3.27 -10.77
N ALA A 571 -20.17 3.98 -10.32
CA ALA A 571 -19.52 5.09 -11.01
C ALA A 571 -18.32 4.56 -11.82
N GLN A 572 -18.50 4.39 -13.13
CA GLN A 572 -17.56 3.74 -14.03
C GLN A 572 -16.58 4.72 -14.66
N GLY A 573 -15.28 4.44 -14.55
CA GLY A 573 -14.24 5.20 -15.23
C GLY A 573 -12.87 4.57 -15.05
N GLU A 574 -12.26 4.12 -16.15
CA GLU A 574 -10.94 3.47 -16.10
C GLU A 574 -9.89 4.35 -15.43
N CYS A 575 -9.08 3.77 -14.53
CA CYS A 575 -7.91 4.44 -13.95
C CYS A 575 -7.03 5.06 -15.05
N GLN A 576 -6.93 6.40 -15.03
CA GLN A 576 -6.24 7.14 -16.08
C GLN A 576 -4.74 6.82 -16.14
N LEU A 577 -4.11 6.49 -15.01
CA LEU A 577 -2.70 6.10 -14.97
C LEU A 577 -2.48 4.79 -15.73
N ASN A 578 -3.27 3.75 -15.44
CA ASN A 578 -3.19 2.45 -16.11
C ASN A 578 -3.55 2.56 -17.60
N ARG A 579 -4.56 3.37 -17.92
CA ARG A 579 -4.91 3.69 -19.31
C ARG A 579 -3.74 4.32 -20.06
N GLN A 580 -3.06 5.32 -19.47
CA GLN A 580 -1.92 5.97 -20.10
C GLN A 580 -0.72 5.03 -20.25
N ARG A 581 -0.45 4.16 -19.28
CA ARG A 581 0.58 3.10 -19.39
C ARG A 581 0.33 2.18 -20.58
N ARG A 582 -0.94 1.84 -20.87
CA ARG A 582 -1.32 1.00 -22.02
C ARG A 582 -1.31 1.76 -23.35
N VAL A 583 -1.95 2.93 -23.40
CA VAL A 583 -2.23 3.63 -24.66
C VAL A 583 -1.04 4.43 -25.17
N LYS A 584 -0.24 5.04 -24.29
CA LYS A 584 0.87 5.93 -24.70
C LYS A 584 1.97 5.21 -25.50
N PRO A 585 2.43 3.98 -25.16
CA PRO A 585 3.40 3.26 -25.98
C PRO A 585 2.87 2.93 -27.37
N ILE A 586 1.61 2.49 -27.47
CA ILE A 586 0.94 2.19 -28.75
C ILE A 586 0.86 3.46 -29.60
N PHE A 587 0.38 4.56 -29.01
CA PHE A 587 0.29 5.86 -29.68
C PHE A 587 1.66 6.31 -30.20
N ASN A 588 2.71 6.21 -29.38
CA ASN A 588 4.06 6.60 -29.78
C ASN A 588 4.63 5.70 -30.89
N ALA A 589 4.34 4.40 -30.86
CA ALA A 589 4.76 3.47 -31.90
C ALA A 589 4.06 3.79 -33.23
N ASP A 590 2.76 4.07 -33.20
CA ASP A 590 1.98 4.43 -34.39
C ASP A 590 2.42 5.78 -34.97
N VAL A 591 2.71 6.78 -34.12
CA VAL A 591 3.30 8.05 -34.56
C VAL A 591 4.66 7.82 -35.22
N LYS A 592 5.54 6.99 -34.63
CA LYS A 592 6.84 6.66 -35.24
C LYS A 592 6.69 5.89 -36.55
N ALA A 593 5.64 5.08 -36.69
CA ALA A 593 5.31 4.34 -37.90
C ALA A 593 4.67 5.22 -39.00
N GLY A 594 4.58 6.54 -38.81
CA GLY A 594 4.00 7.46 -39.79
C GLY A 594 2.47 7.42 -39.87
N LYS A 595 1.79 6.73 -38.95
CA LYS A 595 0.32 6.71 -38.92
C LYS A 595 -0.21 8.05 -38.42
N ARG A 596 -1.29 8.53 -39.04
CA ARG A 596 -1.98 9.76 -38.61
C ARG A 596 -2.64 9.52 -37.26
N MET A 597 -2.24 10.28 -36.23
CA MET A 597 -2.76 10.16 -34.88
C MET A 597 -3.29 11.50 -34.37
N GLU A 598 -4.29 11.46 -33.50
CA GLU A 598 -4.90 12.65 -32.89
C GLU A 598 -4.81 12.57 -31.37
N ARG A 599 -4.53 13.71 -30.73
CA ARG A 599 -4.58 13.83 -29.28
C ARG A 599 -5.30 15.10 -28.87
N ASP A 600 -6.37 14.92 -28.12
CA ASP A 600 -7.15 16.02 -27.58
C ASP A 600 -6.49 16.64 -26.35
N ARG A 601 -6.61 17.96 -26.23
CA ARG A 601 -6.22 18.75 -25.06
C ARG A 601 -7.22 19.89 -24.89
N PHE A 602 -7.32 20.41 -23.67
CA PHE A 602 -8.10 21.60 -23.39
C PHE A 602 -7.19 22.82 -23.30
N TYR A 603 -7.69 23.94 -23.79
CA TYR A 603 -7.05 25.25 -23.73
C TYR A 603 -8.03 26.22 -23.07
N VAL A 604 -7.48 27.17 -22.30
CA VAL A 604 -8.23 28.26 -21.70
C VAL A 604 -7.86 29.53 -22.46
N ASP A 605 -8.85 30.17 -23.06
CA ASP A 605 -8.70 31.47 -23.69
C ASP A 605 -8.59 32.57 -22.62
N SER A 606 -7.44 33.24 -22.59
CA SER A 606 -7.14 34.30 -21.62
C SER A 606 -8.05 35.51 -21.77
N ASP A 607 -8.56 35.78 -22.98
CA ASP A 607 -9.37 36.97 -23.25
C ASP A 607 -10.77 36.84 -22.63
N THR A 608 -11.28 35.61 -22.55
CA THR A 608 -12.60 35.27 -22.01
C THR A 608 -12.54 34.73 -20.57
N CYS A 609 -11.34 34.39 -20.07
CA CYS A 609 -11.16 33.96 -18.69
C CYS A 609 -11.53 35.08 -17.72
N THR A 610 -12.36 34.75 -16.73
CA THR A 610 -12.81 35.68 -15.69
C THR A 610 -11.80 35.83 -14.55
N GLY A 611 -10.82 34.92 -14.43
CA GLY A 611 -9.86 34.91 -13.33
C GLY A 611 -10.43 34.42 -11.99
N ASP A 612 -11.64 33.85 -11.97
CA ASP A 612 -12.29 33.41 -10.72
C ASP A 612 -11.70 32.11 -10.13
N HIS A 613 -10.99 31.35 -10.97
CA HIS A 613 -10.35 30.04 -10.69
C HIS A 613 -11.31 28.96 -10.16
N SER A 614 -12.62 29.09 -10.39
CA SER A 614 -13.60 28.09 -9.95
C SER A 614 -13.37 26.73 -10.62
N CYS A 615 -12.92 26.75 -11.88
CA CYS A 615 -12.53 25.54 -12.61
C CYS A 615 -11.39 24.76 -11.93
N ILE A 616 -10.45 25.43 -11.26
CA ILE A 616 -9.37 24.80 -10.50
C ILE A 616 -9.92 24.22 -9.19
N ARG A 617 -10.72 24.99 -8.45
CA ARG A 617 -11.30 24.54 -7.16
C ARG A 617 -12.23 23.33 -7.32
N MET A 618 -13.08 23.34 -8.34
CA MET A 618 -14.08 22.29 -8.56
C MET A 618 -13.50 21.03 -9.23
N SER A 619 -12.47 21.15 -10.10
CA SER A 619 -11.87 20.00 -10.78
C SER A 619 -10.63 19.45 -10.08
N GLY A 620 -9.91 20.31 -9.36
CA GLY A 620 -8.62 20.06 -8.71
C GLY A 620 -7.48 19.63 -9.65
N CYS A 621 -7.63 19.75 -10.97
CA CYS A 621 -6.73 19.13 -11.94
C CYS A 621 -5.30 19.71 -11.83
N PRO A 622 -4.24 18.90 -11.66
CA PRO A 622 -2.87 19.41 -11.54
C PRO A 622 -2.38 20.05 -12.85
N SER A 623 -2.96 19.65 -13.98
CA SER A 623 -2.68 20.25 -15.28
C SER A 623 -3.36 21.61 -15.48
N LEU A 624 -4.25 22.04 -14.57
CA LEU A 624 -4.90 23.35 -14.64
C LEU A 624 -4.27 24.26 -13.58
N THR A 625 -3.37 25.12 -14.02
CA THR A 625 -2.56 26.00 -13.18
C THR A 625 -2.82 27.47 -13.54
N LEU A 626 -2.04 28.38 -12.98
CA LEU A 626 -2.15 29.83 -13.20
C LEU A 626 -1.00 30.33 -14.08
N LYS A 627 -1.28 31.36 -14.86
CA LYS A 627 -0.29 32.14 -15.61
C LYS A 627 -0.64 33.63 -15.49
N ASP A 628 0.36 34.50 -15.58
CA ASP A 628 0.16 35.93 -15.65
C ASP A 628 -0.83 36.31 -16.77
N ASN A 629 -1.66 37.30 -16.48
CA ASN A 629 -2.64 37.82 -17.42
C ASN A 629 -1.91 38.54 -18.58
N PRO A 630 -2.16 38.18 -19.85
CA PRO A 630 -1.58 38.93 -20.97
C PRO A 630 -2.16 40.35 -21.11
N ASP A 631 -3.31 40.63 -20.50
CA ASP A 631 -3.90 41.97 -20.45
C ASP A 631 -3.30 42.77 -19.26
N PRO A 632 -2.51 43.83 -19.51
CA PRO A 632 -1.89 44.62 -18.45
C PRO A 632 -2.90 45.40 -17.58
N LEU A 633 -4.17 45.46 -17.99
CA LEU A 633 -5.24 46.10 -17.22
C LEU A 633 -5.89 45.16 -16.21
N LYS A 634 -5.59 43.86 -16.24
CA LYS A 634 -6.10 42.85 -15.31
C LYS A 634 -4.96 42.32 -14.44
N SER A 635 -5.09 42.49 -13.13
CA SER A 635 -4.11 42.01 -12.14
C SER A 635 -4.25 40.52 -11.82
N ASP A 636 -5.45 39.97 -11.98
CA ASP A 636 -5.72 38.58 -11.61
C ASP A 636 -5.14 37.61 -12.66
N PRO A 637 -4.40 36.57 -12.23
CA PRO A 637 -3.84 35.58 -13.14
C PRO A 637 -4.96 34.79 -13.84
N VAL A 638 -4.67 34.31 -15.04
CA VAL A 638 -5.60 33.50 -15.83
C VAL A 638 -5.32 32.02 -15.62
N ALA A 639 -6.37 31.20 -15.71
CA ALA A 639 -6.19 29.76 -15.72
C ALA A 639 -5.46 29.32 -17.00
N TYR A 640 -4.57 28.35 -16.87
CA TYR A 640 -3.74 27.81 -17.94
C TYR A 640 -3.68 26.29 -17.83
N VAL A 641 -3.94 25.61 -18.96
CA VAL A 641 -3.78 24.16 -19.03
C VAL A 641 -2.35 23.85 -19.45
N ASP A 642 -1.61 23.08 -18.66
CA ASP A 642 -0.23 22.68 -18.94
C ASP A 642 -0.13 21.53 -19.97
N ASN A 643 1.11 21.13 -20.28
CA ASN A 643 1.39 20.06 -21.24
C ASN A 643 1.15 18.65 -20.69
N SER A 644 0.91 18.50 -19.38
CA SER A 644 0.60 17.20 -18.76
C SER A 644 -0.87 16.80 -18.95
N CYS A 645 -1.71 17.71 -19.47
CA CYS A 645 -3.11 17.46 -19.78
C CYS A 645 -3.32 16.22 -20.68
N VAL A 646 -4.20 15.33 -20.23
CA VAL A 646 -4.57 14.08 -20.93
C VAL A 646 -5.89 14.19 -21.70
N GLY A 647 -6.48 15.39 -21.81
CA GLY A 647 -7.68 15.61 -22.61
C GLY A 647 -8.97 14.98 -22.06
N CYS A 648 -9.11 14.78 -20.75
CA CYS A 648 -10.27 14.08 -20.17
C CYS A 648 -11.61 14.84 -20.26
N GLY A 649 -11.60 16.15 -20.51
CA GLY A 649 -12.81 16.98 -20.66
C GLY A 649 -13.49 17.44 -19.37
N HIS A 650 -13.09 16.91 -18.22
CA HIS A 650 -13.72 17.23 -16.94
C HIS A 650 -13.76 18.73 -16.63
N CYS A 651 -12.69 19.49 -16.87
CA CYS A 651 -12.66 20.95 -16.62
C CYS A 651 -13.68 21.72 -17.48
N GLY A 652 -13.96 21.25 -18.71
CA GLY A 652 -14.99 21.82 -19.58
C GLY A 652 -16.40 21.48 -19.12
N GLU A 653 -16.64 20.21 -18.75
CA GLU A 653 -17.90 19.76 -18.16
C GLU A 653 -18.23 20.53 -16.88
N VAL A 654 -17.25 20.74 -16.01
CA VAL A 654 -17.38 21.57 -14.79
C VAL A 654 -17.78 23.00 -15.16
N ALA A 655 -17.11 23.60 -16.13
CA ALA A 655 -17.41 24.97 -16.56
C ALA A 655 -18.83 25.11 -17.11
N HIS A 656 -19.32 24.09 -17.82
CA HIS A 656 -20.68 24.05 -18.35
C HIS A 656 -21.73 23.80 -17.26
N ALA A 657 -21.57 22.73 -16.47
CA ALA A 657 -22.51 22.32 -15.44
C ALA A 657 -22.62 23.34 -14.29
N SER A 658 -21.51 24.02 -13.95
CA SER A 658 -21.48 25.05 -12.90
C SER A 658 -21.69 26.47 -13.46
N VAL A 659 -21.96 26.63 -14.77
CA VAL A 659 -22.16 27.92 -15.46
C VAL A 659 -21.06 28.95 -15.12
N LEU A 660 -19.79 28.51 -15.11
CA LEU A 660 -18.69 29.30 -14.57
C LEU A 660 -18.08 30.25 -15.60
N CYS A 661 -17.65 29.73 -16.75
CA CYS A 661 -16.84 30.49 -17.71
C CYS A 661 -16.81 29.84 -19.10
N PRO A 662 -17.05 30.58 -20.20
CA PRO A 662 -17.01 30.04 -21.57
C PRO A 662 -15.59 29.89 -22.15
N SER A 663 -14.54 30.06 -21.34
CA SER A 663 -13.14 30.17 -21.82
C SER A 663 -12.51 28.86 -22.27
N PHE A 664 -13.16 27.71 -22.07
CA PHE A 664 -12.60 26.42 -22.45
C PHE A 664 -12.82 26.11 -23.93
N SER A 665 -11.74 25.75 -24.62
CA SER A 665 -11.77 25.23 -25.98
C SER A 665 -11.06 23.87 -26.04
N LYS A 666 -11.64 22.94 -26.79
CA LYS A 666 -10.99 21.66 -27.11
C LYS A 666 -10.07 21.86 -28.32
N VAL A 667 -8.80 21.48 -28.18
CA VAL A 667 -7.78 21.52 -29.23
C VAL A 667 -7.34 20.10 -29.53
N THR A 668 -7.42 19.70 -30.80
CA THR A 668 -6.94 18.39 -31.26
C THR A 668 -5.58 18.56 -31.94
N LEU A 669 -4.55 17.98 -31.33
CA LEU A 669 -3.21 17.90 -31.91
C LEU A 669 -3.15 16.75 -32.91
N VAL A 670 -2.75 17.03 -34.14
CA VAL A 670 -2.60 16.03 -35.21
C VAL A 670 -1.12 15.72 -35.39
N TYR A 671 -0.78 14.44 -35.44
CA TYR A 671 0.55 13.91 -35.74
C TYR A 671 0.51 13.14 -37.05
N ASN A 672 1.58 13.23 -37.85
CA ASN A 672 1.64 12.68 -39.21
C ASN A 672 0.43 13.13 -40.05
N GLU A 673 0.25 14.43 -40.12
CA GLU A 673 -0.79 15.11 -40.88
C GLU A 673 -0.84 14.64 -42.34
N ASN A 674 -2.06 14.42 -42.84
CA ASN A 674 -2.28 14.09 -44.24
C ASN A 674 -2.48 15.37 -45.08
N PHE A 675 -2.57 15.21 -46.40
CA PHE A 675 -2.82 16.32 -47.32
C PHE A 675 -4.08 17.12 -46.94
N TRP A 676 -5.15 16.44 -46.52
CA TRP A 676 -6.41 17.09 -46.13
C TRP A 676 -6.28 17.93 -44.86
N ASP A 677 -5.48 17.49 -43.89
CA ASP A 677 -5.21 18.26 -42.68
C ASP A 677 -4.48 19.56 -43.01
N ARG A 678 -3.44 19.47 -43.85
CA ARG A 678 -2.68 20.64 -44.33
C ARG A 678 -3.57 21.58 -45.14
N PHE A 679 -4.39 21.05 -46.05
CA PHE A 679 -5.32 21.84 -46.84
C PHE A 679 -6.35 22.57 -45.95
N LYS A 680 -7.00 21.85 -45.03
CA LYS A 680 -7.95 22.44 -44.07
C LYS A 680 -7.30 23.49 -43.18
N SER A 681 -6.08 23.23 -42.71
CA SER A 681 -5.31 24.16 -41.88
C SER A 681 -4.96 25.44 -42.65
N GLY A 682 -4.54 25.32 -43.93
CA GLY A 682 -4.27 26.44 -44.81
C GLY A 682 -5.51 27.30 -45.07
N LEU A 683 -6.64 26.67 -45.40
CA LEU A 683 -7.91 27.37 -45.60
C LEU A 683 -8.36 28.10 -44.33
N ARG A 684 -8.32 27.41 -43.18
CA ARG A 684 -8.69 27.98 -41.87
C ARG A 684 -7.80 29.17 -41.52
N SER A 685 -6.48 29.02 -41.64
CA SER A 685 -5.52 30.10 -41.36
C SER A 685 -5.75 31.31 -42.25
N SER A 686 -6.02 31.10 -43.55
CA SER A 686 -6.33 32.19 -44.48
C SER A 686 -7.62 32.93 -44.11
N LEU A 687 -8.68 32.19 -43.75
CA LEU A 687 -9.96 32.78 -43.33
C LEU A 687 -9.83 33.53 -42.00
N ILE A 688 -9.17 32.92 -41.02
CA ILE A 688 -8.92 33.53 -39.70
C ILE A 688 -8.10 34.80 -39.87
N GLY A 689 -7.01 34.76 -40.64
CA GLY A 689 -6.18 35.94 -40.91
C GLY A 689 -6.94 37.07 -41.61
N MET A 690 -7.81 36.73 -42.57
CA MET A 690 -8.69 37.71 -43.23
C MET A 690 -9.66 38.36 -42.23
N LEU A 691 -10.31 37.56 -41.36
CA LEU A 691 -11.26 38.06 -40.36
C LEU A 691 -10.57 38.90 -39.28
N GLN A 692 -9.41 38.47 -38.79
CA GLN A 692 -8.61 39.20 -37.81
C GLN A 692 -8.14 40.54 -38.39
N SER A 693 -7.62 40.55 -39.63
CA SER A 693 -7.21 41.78 -40.32
C SER A 693 -8.38 42.76 -40.51
N ALA A 694 -9.58 42.24 -40.82
CA ALA A 694 -10.78 43.08 -40.92
C ALA A 694 -11.22 43.65 -39.56
N ALA A 695 -11.17 42.84 -38.50
CA ALA A 695 -11.48 43.26 -37.14
C ALA A 695 -10.48 44.31 -36.61
N GLU A 696 -9.17 44.11 -36.85
CA GLU A 696 -8.12 45.06 -36.51
C GLU A 696 -8.27 46.38 -37.26
N LYS A 697 -8.53 46.34 -38.58
CA LYS A 697 -8.82 47.56 -39.35
C LYS A 697 -10.03 48.33 -38.77
N LYS A 698 -11.07 47.61 -38.37
CA LYS A 698 -12.26 48.21 -37.72
C LYS A 698 -11.92 48.78 -36.34
N ARG A 699 -11.11 48.09 -35.54
CA ARG A 699 -10.62 48.57 -34.23
C ARG A 699 -9.75 49.83 -34.38
N LEU A 700 -8.77 49.82 -35.27
CA LEU A 700 -7.92 50.97 -35.62
C LEU A 700 -8.76 52.16 -36.09
N SER A 701 -9.77 51.94 -36.92
CA SER A 701 -10.67 53.01 -37.36
C SER A 701 -11.48 53.63 -36.21
N ARG A 702 -11.89 52.82 -35.22
CA ARG A 702 -12.60 53.29 -34.02
C ARG A 702 -11.68 54.09 -33.10
N LEU A 703 -10.46 53.60 -32.88
CA LEU A 703 -9.47 54.29 -32.04
C LEU A 703 -9.05 55.64 -32.65
N LYS A 704 -8.86 55.71 -33.98
CA LYS A 704 -8.64 56.98 -34.70
C LYS A 704 -9.81 57.95 -34.56
N LYS A 705 -11.05 57.47 -34.69
CA LYS A 705 -12.26 58.29 -34.48
C LYS A 705 -12.41 58.77 -33.03
N ALA A 706 -11.87 58.02 -32.07
CA ALA A 706 -11.88 58.38 -30.65
C ALA A 706 -10.67 59.23 -30.21
N GLY A 707 -9.73 59.54 -31.12
CA GLY A 707 -8.54 60.35 -30.82
C GLY A 707 -7.50 59.64 -29.94
N LEU A 708 -7.56 58.31 -29.82
CA LEU A 708 -6.67 57.50 -28.98
C LEU A 708 -5.38 57.07 -29.70
N ILE A 709 -5.34 57.19 -31.04
CA ILE A 709 -4.18 56.99 -31.92
C ILE A 709 -4.34 57.77 -33.21
#